data_AF-I3TPD6-F1
#
_entry.id   AF-I3TPD6-F1
#
_cell.length_a   1.000
_cell.length_b   1.000
_cell.length_c   1.000
_cell.angle_alpha   90.00
_cell.angle_beta   90.00
_cell.angle_gamma   90.00
#
_symmetry.space_group_name_H-M   'P 1'
#
loop_
_entity.id
_entity.type
_entity.pdbx_description
1 polymer ?
#
loop_
_entity_poly.entity_id
_entity_poly.type
_entity_poly.pdbx_seq_one_letter_code
_entity_poly.pdbx_strand_id
1 'polypeptide(L)'
;MSLATRARGPIFRLTLALALLLPVCMGIAGFLNLTALKRVDAEATVSEVTAIGGKWADRLQVAVRYGKPIEKFSGLDDLLDDVRQDIPLAGQAAVIDLKGHVLGSRGEEAAVPVVGADKGGEVVERVAAGRRWVLFPIRDAGGAVVAHLGVALPEEAHTAEIGRTVQAMVAAAAAATILGVLVTLGLGFASARGRAADAVRLKRMRVAGIAVVVLAQAGFAAYAIGEFRSAVETAAARQGERLAASVANDLDQLINKGIGLRFMGRIEDNFARLIDQVPLIGGAALVGPDGTRIAAAGVTGPDAGPVVIRDLTTVAGSGGRPAGRIEITLSGAAIADSVQSRVLDAVTLALVSAMIVGEGLIFVFAAVRGRVGTGGIADSRFARPMAFLFLLAWSLPLSFVPLAMRLLAAGNGAATSDIMMAAPVSAEMMCALVTALIAGPMADRRGWQVPVLTGFGLCMLANMVSLVVMATQTHPAAFIAARALGGLGYGFAWMGIQSHLYATTLPERRASATAGLIAGIFVGQMCGTAIGAMLAEQLGYANVFLVAALFMVMPLVVALVAVSVGRELAVETDSKPVAAAPVTAEEGGGWRGLLTDRTFMLVLVCSVIPFSIAQVGLLNFAVPVYLAEQGINQSDIGRVLMVNGLAVILLGPLFGRLTDKVTDKRPFIVAGALAAAAALVVASIGGNLMALVAAVFLIGVSGSIAGGAQSAHGLQGAGVARAGIGRAVSMKRSADKFGQMLGPLIVGGLFAVVGTTAGLAATAGLMLAAGLLFLVLDRRPAPPAAGEAEASS
;
A
#
# COMPACT_ATOMS: atom_id res chain seq x y z
N MET A 1 -0.73 -34.72 -38.09
CA MET A 1 -1.43 -33.90 -37.07
C MET A 1 -2.13 -32.73 -37.76
N SER A 2 -3.44 -32.81 -37.98
CA SER A 2 -4.17 -31.95 -38.93
C SER A 2 -4.45 -30.54 -38.42
N LEU A 3 -4.70 -29.61 -39.35
CA LEU A 3 -5.05 -28.18 -39.13
C LEU A 3 -6.14 -27.94 -38.04
N ALA A 4 -6.95 -28.94 -37.70
CA ALA A 4 -7.96 -28.87 -36.64
C ALA A 4 -7.38 -28.78 -35.21
N THR A 5 -6.17 -29.29 -34.96
CA THR A 5 -5.49 -29.13 -33.64
C THR A 5 -4.82 -27.77 -33.49
N ARG A 6 -4.48 -27.07 -34.59
CA ARG A 6 -3.90 -25.71 -34.56
C ARG A 6 -4.92 -24.63 -34.17
N ALA A 7 -6.21 -24.80 -34.51
CA ALA A 7 -7.26 -23.82 -34.21
C ALA A 7 -7.83 -23.88 -32.77
N ARG A 8 -7.70 -25.03 -32.07
CA ARG A 8 -8.17 -25.24 -30.69
C ARG A 8 -7.18 -24.74 -29.62
N GLY A 9 -5.90 -24.60 -29.97
CA GLY A 9 -4.82 -24.16 -29.09
C GLY A 9 -5.00 -22.80 -28.38
N PRO A 10 -5.43 -21.71 -29.05
CA PRO A 10 -5.58 -20.39 -28.41
C PRO A 10 -6.62 -20.37 -27.29
N ILE A 11 -7.80 -20.93 -27.55
CA ILE A 11 -8.91 -20.97 -26.59
C ILE A 11 -8.50 -21.82 -25.40
N PHE A 12 -8.00 -23.03 -25.63
CA PHE A 12 -7.57 -23.92 -24.54
C PHE A 12 -6.50 -23.30 -23.63
N ARG A 13 -5.47 -22.65 -24.20
CA ARG A 13 -4.43 -21.97 -23.43
C ARG A 13 -4.96 -20.76 -22.66
N LEU A 14 -5.91 -20.02 -23.24
CA LEU A 14 -6.57 -18.91 -22.55
C LEU A 14 -7.38 -19.41 -21.34
N THR A 15 -8.13 -20.50 -21.53
CA THR A 15 -8.87 -21.17 -20.45
C THR A 15 -7.95 -21.61 -19.33
N LEU A 16 -6.83 -22.26 -19.68
CA LEU A 16 -5.85 -22.76 -18.71
C LEU A 16 -5.21 -21.61 -17.93
N ALA A 17 -4.84 -20.52 -18.61
CA ALA A 17 -4.26 -19.37 -17.93
C ALA A 17 -5.24 -18.68 -16.97
N LEU A 18 -6.52 -18.54 -17.37
CA LEU A 18 -7.56 -18.04 -16.48
C LEU A 18 -7.76 -18.96 -15.26
N ALA A 19 -7.75 -20.27 -15.48
CA ALA A 19 -7.84 -21.27 -14.42
C ALA A 19 -6.63 -21.25 -13.46
N LEU A 20 -5.45 -20.80 -13.91
CA LEU A 20 -4.26 -20.64 -13.08
C LEU A 20 -4.20 -19.29 -12.37
N LEU A 21 -4.70 -18.22 -12.98
CA LEU A 21 -4.69 -16.88 -12.39
C LEU A 21 -5.75 -16.72 -11.30
N LEU A 22 -6.90 -17.38 -11.42
CA LEU A 22 -7.99 -17.30 -10.44
C LEU A 22 -7.54 -17.76 -9.04
N PRO A 23 -6.91 -18.94 -8.85
CA PRO A 23 -6.39 -19.34 -7.54
C PRO A 23 -5.40 -18.36 -6.93
N VAL A 24 -4.55 -17.70 -7.74
CA VAL A 24 -3.61 -16.69 -7.24
C VAL A 24 -4.36 -15.48 -6.71
N CYS A 25 -5.31 -14.95 -7.48
CA CYS A 25 -6.12 -13.80 -7.06
C CYS A 25 -6.98 -14.13 -5.84
N MET A 26 -7.52 -15.36 -5.76
CA MET A 26 -8.28 -15.84 -4.60
C MET A 26 -7.41 -16.11 -3.39
N GLY A 27 -6.19 -16.62 -3.57
CA GLY A 27 -5.24 -16.83 -2.49
C GLY A 27 -4.87 -15.51 -1.81
N ILE A 28 -4.60 -14.46 -2.59
CA ILE A 28 -4.37 -13.11 -2.05
C ILE A 28 -5.62 -12.62 -1.30
N ALA A 29 -6.82 -12.80 -1.87
CA ALA A 29 -8.07 -12.41 -1.22
C ALA A 29 -8.33 -13.12 0.10
N GLY A 30 -8.19 -14.44 0.11
CA GLY A 30 -8.36 -15.25 1.31
C GLY A 30 -7.33 -14.88 2.37
N PHE A 31 -6.06 -14.75 1.99
CA PHE A 31 -4.99 -14.37 2.91
C PHE A 31 -5.24 -13.00 3.56
N LEU A 32 -5.62 -11.99 2.76
CA LEU A 32 -5.88 -10.65 3.28
C LEU A 32 -7.09 -10.61 4.22
N ASN A 33 -8.17 -11.35 3.91
CA ASN A 33 -9.34 -11.42 4.78
C ASN A 33 -9.06 -12.17 6.09
N LEU A 34 -8.31 -13.26 6.04
CA LEU A 34 -7.94 -14.04 7.22
C LEU A 34 -7.03 -13.25 8.16
N THR A 35 -6.04 -12.55 7.62
CA THR A 35 -5.11 -11.76 8.44
C THR A 35 -5.80 -10.53 9.02
N ALA A 36 -6.69 -9.89 8.25
CA ALA A 36 -7.57 -8.84 8.71
C ALA A 36 -8.44 -9.28 9.91
N LEU A 37 -9.06 -10.47 9.84
CA LEU A 37 -9.86 -11.02 10.92
C LEU A 37 -9.02 -11.27 12.19
N LYS A 38 -7.85 -11.91 12.03
CA LYS A 38 -6.92 -12.14 13.15
C LYS A 38 -6.48 -10.84 13.80
N ARG A 39 -6.23 -9.80 13.01
CA ARG A 39 -5.82 -8.48 13.52
C ARG A 39 -6.90 -7.84 14.38
N VAL A 40 -8.16 -7.85 13.93
CA VAL A 40 -9.26 -7.24 14.69
C VAL A 40 -9.49 -7.95 16.02
N ASP A 41 -9.43 -9.27 16.06
CA ASP A 41 -9.54 -10.00 17.32
C ASP A 41 -8.37 -9.71 18.26
N ALA A 42 -7.15 -9.61 17.72
CA ALA A 42 -5.97 -9.26 18.50
C ALA A 42 -6.06 -7.83 19.06
N GLU A 43 -6.55 -6.86 18.28
CA GLU A 43 -6.77 -5.46 18.71
C GLU A 43 -7.91 -5.34 19.74
N ALA A 44 -9.01 -6.07 19.56
CA ALA A 44 -10.10 -6.13 20.53
C ALA A 44 -9.59 -6.68 21.87
N THR A 45 -8.81 -7.76 21.84
CA THR A 45 -8.20 -8.34 23.04
C THR A 45 -7.24 -7.38 23.72
N VAL A 46 -6.36 -6.71 22.97
CA VAL A 46 -5.42 -5.73 23.55
C VAL A 46 -6.18 -4.55 24.17
N SER A 47 -7.26 -4.07 23.53
CA SER A 47 -8.10 -3.00 24.08
C SER A 47 -8.79 -3.42 25.37
N GLU A 48 -9.28 -4.66 25.44
CA GLU A 48 -9.84 -5.26 26.67
C GLU A 48 -8.80 -5.32 27.79
N VAL A 49 -7.61 -5.88 27.51
CA VAL A 49 -6.50 -5.93 28.47
C VAL A 49 -6.09 -4.54 28.90
N THR A 50 -6.09 -3.56 27.99
CA THR A 50 -5.73 -2.17 28.29
C THR A 50 -6.71 -1.55 29.28
N ALA A 51 -8.02 -1.76 29.08
CA ALA A 51 -9.05 -1.24 29.96
C ALA A 51 -9.01 -1.88 31.36
N ILE A 52 -8.86 -3.20 31.44
CA ILE A 52 -8.84 -3.92 32.73
C ILE A 52 -7.49 -3.76 33.43
N GLY A 53 -6.38 -3.89 32.70
CA GLY A 53 -5.02 -3.80 33.22
C GLY A 53 -4.64 -2.39 33.68
N GLY A 54 -5.13 -1.35 33.00
CA GLY A 54 -4.91 0.04 33.41
C GLY A 54 -5.46 0.34 34.80
N LYS A 55 -6.63 -0.22 35.14
CA LYS A 55 -7.22 -0.14 36.47
C LYS A 55 -6.31 -0.76 37.55
N TRP A 56 -5.70 -1.91 37.27
CA TRP A 56 -4.78 -2.57 38.19
C TRP A 56 -3.45 -1.81 38.34
N ALA A 57 -2.94 -1.25 37.26
CA ALA A 57 -1.77 -0.38 37.28
C ALA A 57 -2.01 0.90 38.10
N ASP A 58 -3.19 1.50 37.98
CA ASP A 58 -3.59 2.66 38.79
C ASP A 58 -3.62 2.33 40.30
N ARG A 59 -4.11 1.14 40.68
CA ARG A 59 -4.09 0.69 42.09
C ARG A 59 -2.65 0.59 42.63
N LEU A 60 -1.73 0.03 41.85
CA LEU A 60 -0.30 -0.02 42.22
C LEU A 60 0.30 1.39 42.28
N GLN A 61 -0.02 2.25 41.32
CA GLN A 61 0.45 3.62 41.25
C GLN A 61 0.05 4.44 42.48
N VAL A 62 -1.18 4.27 42.98
CA VAL A 62 -1.63 4.93 44.20
C VAL A 62 -0.71 4.58 45.38
N ALA A 63 -0.39 3.31 45.57
CA ALA A 63 0.49 2.88 46.66
C ALA A 63 1.93 3.41 46.54
N VAL A 64 2.47 3.44 45.32
CA VAL A 64 3.80 4.00 45.04
C VAL A 64 3.82 5.51 45.31
N ARG A 65 2.77 6.25 44.93
CA ARG A 65 2.64 7.69 45.21
C ARG A 65 2.63 8.02 46.70
N TYR A 66 2.14 7.11 47.55
CA TYR A 66 2.22 7.25 49.01
C TYR A 66 3.60 6.89 49.60
N GLY A 67 4.62 6.71 48.77
CA GLY A 67 6.01 6.54 49.19
C GLY A 67 6.41 5.11 49.54
N LYS A 68 5.57 4.11 49.25
CA LYS A 68 5.97 2.71 49.38
C LYS A 68 6.86 2.31 48.18
N PRO A 69 8.11 1.87 48.40
CA PRO A 69 8.93 1.33 47.32
C PRO A 69 8.26 0.07 46.76
N ILE A 70 8.15 -0.01 45.44
CA ILE A 70 7.43 -1.09 44.75
C ILE A 70 8.03 -2.48 45.04
N GLU A 71 9.34 -2.52 45.32
CA GLU A 71 10.09 -3.70 45.76
C GLU A 71 9.61 -4.28 47.10
N LYS A 72 8.94 -3.47 47.93
CA LYS A 72 8.44 -3.86 49.27
C LYS A 72 6.91 -3.92 49.32
N PHE A 73 6.25 -4.04 48.17
CA PHE A 73 4.80 -4.10 48.11
C PHE A 73 4.29 -5.46 48.64
N SER A 74 3.73 -5.47 49.86
CA SER A 74 3.12 -6.65 50.48
C SER A 74 1.81 -7.03 49.77
N GLY A 75 1.68 -8.29 49.34
CA GLY A 75 0.49 -8.77 48.61
C GLY A 75 0.56 -8.54 47.08
N LEU A 76 1.76 -8.28 46.54
CA LEU A 76 1.97 -8.13 45.09
C LEU A 76 1.50 -9.38 44.33
N ASP A 77 1.80 -10.53 44.89
CA ASP A 77 1.46 -11.84 44.34
C ASP A 77 -0.06 -12.06 44.24
N ASP A 78 -0.81 -11.74 45.30
CA ASP A 78 -2.27 -11.84 45.32
C ASP A 78 -2.89 -10.88 44.29
N LEU A 79 -2.34 -9.66 44.17
CA LEU A 79 -2.78 -8.69 43.16
C LEU A 79 -2.54 -9.20 41.73
N LEU A 80 -1.41 -9.86 41.47
CA LEU A 80 -1.10 -10.44 40.17
C LEU A 80 -2.02 -11.64 39.85
N ASP A 81 -2.42 -12.42 40.85
CA ASP A 81 -3.41 -13.47 40.69
C ASP A 81 -4.82 -12.88 40.43
N ASP A 82 -5.20 -11.79 41.09
CA ASP A 82 -6.45 -11.05 40.79
C ASP A 82 -6.44 -10.49 39.37
N VAL A 83 -5.31 -9.96 38.88
CA VAL A 83 -5.17 -9.49 37.48
C VAL A 83 -5.46 -10.64 36.50
N ARG A 84 -4.98 -11.84 36.79
CA ARG A 84 -5.23 -13.03 35.94
C ARG A 84 -6.67 -13.54 36.05
N GLN A 85 -7.31 -13.33 37.19
CA GLN A 85 -8.72 -13.68 37.36
C GLN A 85 -9.63 -12.73 36.57
N ASP A 86 -9.33 -11.44 36.59
CA ASP A 86 -10.05 -10.41 35.82
C ASP A 86 -9.71 -10.44 34.32
N ILE A 87 -8.53 -10.96 33.95
CA ILE A 87 -8.07 -11.14 32.57
C ILE A 87 -7.74 -12.63 32.35
N PRO A 88 -8.74 -13.49 32.08
CA PRO A 88 -8.52 -14.93 31.93
C PRO A 88 -7.59 -15.31 30.77
N LEU A 89 -7.45 -14.41 29.80
CA LEU A 89 -6.56 -14.55 28.64
C LEU A 89 -5.07 -14.30 29.00
N ALA A 90 -4.78 -13.78 30.19
CA ALA A 90 -3.42 -13.50 30.64
C ALA A 90 -2.66 -14.80 30.97
N GLY A 91 -1.76 -15.20 30.08
CA GLY A 91 -0.85 -16.32 30.32
C GLY A 91 0.16 -16.04 31.43
N GLN A 92 0.54 -14.77 31.59
CA GLN A 92 1.42 -14.30 32.66
C GLN A 92 1.09 -12.85 33.03
N ALA A 93 1.20 -12.49 34.30
CA ALA A 93 1.18 -11.12 34.79
C ALA A 93 2.46 -10.87 35.60
N ALA A 94 3.13 -9.74 35.40
CA ALA A 94 4.39 -9.43 36.07
C ALA A 94 4.56 -7.94 36.34
N VAL A 95 5.27 -7.58 37.40
CA VAL A 95 5.75 -6.21 37.63
C VAL A 95 7.24 -6.13 37.31
N ILE A 96 7.62 -5.15 36.51
CA ILE A 96 8.92 -5.08 35.83
C ILE A 96 9.55 -3.71 36.10
N ASP A 97 10.81 -3.67 36.51
CA ASP A 97 11.55 -2.42 36.69
C ASP A 97 12.00 -1.82 35.33
N LEU A 98 12.55 -0.61 35.37
CA LEU A 98 13.10 0.09 34.18
C LEU A 98 14.38 -0.54 33.59
N LYS A 99 14.95 -1.54 34.27
CA LYS A 99 16.14 -2.28 33.84
C LYS A 99 15.76 -3.66 33.27
N GLY A 100 14.47 -4.01 33.28
CA GLY A 100 13.95 -5.31 32.84
C GLY A 100 13.98 -6.40 33.90
N HIS A 101 14.25 -6.09 35.17
CA HIS A 101 14.13 -7.06 36.26
C HIS A 101 12.67 -7.25 36.67
N VAL A 102 12.30 -8.51 36.86
CA VAL A 102 10.98 -8.90 37.34
C VAL A 102 10.95 -8.77 38.87
N LEU A 103 10.11 -7.87 39.38
CA LEU A 103 9.88 -7.66 40.80
C LEU A 103 8.89 -8.67 41.39
N GLY A 104 7.98 -9.18 40.56
CA GLY A 104 7.03 -10.24 40.88
C GLY A 104 6.34 -10.75 39.62
N SER A 105 6.00 -12.03 39.56
CA SER A 105 5.24 -12.59 38.43
C SER A 105 4.33 -13.75 38.84
N ARG A 106 3.26 -13.94 38.08
CA ARG A 106 2.29 -15.04 38.18
C ARG A 106 1.93 -15.57 36.80
N GLY A 107 1.69 -16.87 36.71
CA GLY A 107 1.40 -17.56 35.45
C GLY A 107 2.60 -18.30 34.87
N GLU A 108 2.55 -18.62 33.58
CA GLU A 108 3.63 -19.35 32.91
C GLU A 108 4.86 -18.45 32.76
N GLU A 109 6.02 -18.86 33.29
CA GLU A 109 7.26 -18.08 33.17
C GLU A 109 7.70 -17.94 31.71
N ALA A 110 7.71 -16.70 31.21
CA ALA A 110 8.33 -16.34 29.94
C ALA A 110 9.29 -15.16 30.12
N ALA A 111 10.23 -15.03 29.16
CA ALA A 111 11.15 -13.91 29.12
C ALA A 111 10.38 -12.60 28.91
N VAL A 112 10.64 -11.66 29.81
CA VAL A 112 9.99 -10.36 29.86
C VAL A 112 10.74 -9.36 28.97
N PRO A 113 10.05 -8.47 28.23
CA PRO A 113 10.72 -7.46 27.41
C PRO A 113 11.51 -6.47 28.27
N VAL A 114 12.74 -6.14 27.85
CA VAL A 114 13.54 -5.06 28.46
C VAL A 114 12.91 -3.72 28.10
N VAL A 115 12.25 -3.08 29.06
CA VAL A 115 11.68 -1.75 28.88
C VAL A 115 12.80 -0.73 29.10
N GLY A 116 13.32 -0.13 28.03
CA GLY A 116 14.25 0.99 28.17
C GLY A 116 13.57 2.18 28.85
N ALA A 117 14.35 3.17 29.31
CA ALA A 117 13.82 4.40 29.93
C ALA A 117 12.98 5.29 28.98
N ASP A 118 12.59 4.77 27.82
CA ASP A 118 12.18 5.56 26.67
C ASP A 118 10.67 5.51 26.43
N LYS A 119 10.12 6.73 26.33
CA LYS A 119 8.72 7.14 26.12
C LYS A 119 7.80 7.00 27.34
N GLY A 120 7.85 8.02 28.19
CA GLY A 120 6.88 8.26 29.24
C GLY A 120 5.46 8.43 28.69
N GLY A 121 4.46 8.32 29.56
CA GLY A 121 3.07 8.56 29.17
C GLY A 121 2.20 7.32 29.27
N GLU A 122 2.48 6.39 28.38
CA GLU A 122 1.44 5.59 27.74
C GLU A 122 1.65 4.09 27.91
N VAL A 123 0.59 3.33 27.65
CA VAL A 123 0.62 1.86 27.64
C VAL A 123 1.44 1.40 26.44
N VAL A 124 2.44 0.56 26.67
CA VAL A 124 3.37 0.10 25.63
C VAL A 124 3.11 -1.36 25.32
N GLU A 125 2.98 -1.67 24.04
CA GLU A 125 2.88 -3.05 23.58
C GLU A 125 4.24 -3.54 23.08
N ARG A 126 4.65 -4.75 23.49
CA ARG A 126 5.89 -5.39 23.00
C ARG A 126 5.71 -6.88 22.78
N VAL A 127 6.41 -7.42 21.79
CA VAL A 127 6.50 -8.86 21.59
C VAL A 127 7.83 -9.36 22.14
N ALA A 128 7.78 -10.35 23.03
CA ALA A 128 8.95 -11.01 23.60
C ALA A 128 8.66 -12.51 23.79
N ALA A 129 9.61 -13.36 23.38
CA ALA A 129 9.52 -14.82 23.49
C ALA A 129 8.19 -15.43 22.97
N GLY A 130 7.67 -14.91 21.84
CA GLY A 130 6.41 -15.39 21.25
C GLY A 130 5.15 -15.00 22.04
N ARG A 131 5.25 -14.04 22.97
CA ARG A 131 4.12 -13.47 23.70
C ARG A 131 4.00 -11.99 23.46
N ARG A 132 2.75 -11.51 23.42
CA ARG A 132 2.41 -10.10 23.29
C ARG A 132 2.19 -9.54 24.69
N TRP A 133 3.08 -8.64 25.11
CA TRP A 133 3.07 -7.96 26.40
C TRP A 133 2.41 -6.60 26.28
N VAL A 134 1.40 -6.34 27.12
CA VAL A 134 0.82 -5.02 27.34
C VAL A 134 1.39 -4.47 28.64
N LEU A 135 2.14 -3.38 28.56
CA LEU A 135 2.90 -2.80 29.66
C LEU A 135 2.27 -1.48 30.10
N PHE A 136 1.81 -1.43 31.35
CA PHE A 136 1.19 -0.26 31.95
C PHE A 136 2.21 0.47 32.83
N PRO A 137 2.48 1.76 32.58
CA PRO A 137 3.45 2.52 33.37
C PRO A 137 2.93 2.79 34.78
N ILE A 138 3.78 2.56 35.79
CA ILE A 138 3.52 2.88 37.19
C ILE A 138 4.37 4.08 37.57
N ARG A 139 3.73 5.14 38.07
CA ARG A 139 4.38 6.43 38.37
C ARG A 139 4.54 6.71 39.85
N ASP A 140 5.58 7.45 40.18
CA ASP A 140 5.76 8.04 41.50
C ASP A 140 4.97 9.36 41.68
N ALA A 141 5.15 10.00 42.84
CA ALA A 141 4.55 11.30 43.15
C ALA A 141 5.10 12.45 42.29
N GLY A 142 6.32 12.32 41.76
CA GLY A 142 6.95 13.26 40.83
C GLY A 142 6.51 13.08 39.38
N GLY A 143 5.70 12.05 39.09
CA GLY A 143 5.22 11.72 37.74
C GLY A 143 6.21 10.88 36.91
N ALA A 144 7.36 10.52 37.48
CA ALA A 144 8.35 9.66 36.85
C ALA A 144 7.86 8.21 36.85
N VAL A 145 8.08 7.50 35.74
CA VAL A 145 7.77 6.06 35.65
C VAL A 145 8.83 5.30 36.43
N VAL A 146 8.42 4.44 37.37
CA VAL A 146 9.33 3.66 38.23
C VAL A 146 9.30 2.16 37.93
N ALA A 147 8.19 1.66 37.39
CA ALA A 147 8.00 0.27 37.02
C ALA A 147 6.87 0.15 35.98
N HIS A 148 6.69 -1.04 35.42
CA HIS A 148 5.56 -1.38 34.57
C HIS A 148 4.83 -2.61 35.11
N LEU A 149 3.50 -2.60 35.08
CA LEU A 149 2.69 -3.81 35.17
C LEU A 149 2.60 -4.40 33.75
N GLY A 150 3.08 -5.61 33.54
CA GLY A 150 3.02 -6.32 32.27
C GLY A 150 2.00 -7.45 32.31
N VAL A 151 1.13 -7.50 31.31
CA VAL A 151 0.21 -8.61 31.06
C VAL A 151 0.61 -9.29 29.75
N ALA A 152 0.97 -10.56 29.80
CA ALA A 152 1.38 -11.35 28.66
C ALA A 152 0.21 -12.17 28.11
N LEU A 153 -0.09 -11.97 26.84
CA LEU A 153 -1.06 -12.73 26.07
C LEU A 153 -0.35 -13.82 25.25
N PRO A 154 -0.77 -15.10 25.36
CA PRO A 154 -0.27 -16.16 24.48
C PRO A 154 -0.72 -15.91 23.04
N GLU A 155 0.18 -16.02 22.05
CA GLU A 155 -0.20 -15.94 20.62
C GLU A 155 -1.26 -17.00 20.23
N GLU A 156 -1.23 -18.17 20.88
CA GLU A 156 -2.11 -19.29 20.54
C GLU A 156 -3.57 -19.09 20.98
N ALA A 157 -3.82 -18.27 22.01
CA ALA A 157 -5.17 -18.02 22.55
C ALA A 157 -6.14 -17.46 21.49
N HIS A 158 -5.61 -16.66 20.55
CA HIS A 158 -6.37 -16.05 19.46
C HIS A 158 -6.81 -17.04 18.37
N THR A 159 -6.07 -18.13 18.18
CA THR A 159 -6.30 -19.04 17.03
C THR A 159 -7.37 -20.10 17.30
N ALA A 160 -7.54 -20.50 18.56
CA ALA A 160 -8.54 -21.48 18.96
C ALA A 160 -9.97 -20.94 18.85
N GLU A 161 -10.17 -19.66 19.22
CA GLU A 161 -11.50 -19.06 19.33
C GLU A 161 -12.12 -18.71 17.96
N ILE A 162 -11.29 -18.25 17.02
CA ILE A 162 -11.72 -17.90 15.65
C ILE A 162 -11.57 -19.08 14.67
N GLY A 163 -11.06 -20.23 15.14
CA GLY A 163 -10.69 -21.36 14.29
C GLY A 163 -11.82 -21.82 13.34
N ARG A 164 -13.08 -21.81 13.81
CA ARG A 164 -14.25 -22.14 12.97
C ARG A 164 -14.50 -21.12 11.87
N THR A 165 -14.47 -19.83 12.18
CA THR A 165 -14.65 -18.75 11.19
C THR A 165 -13.51 -18.76 10.17
N VAL A 166 -12.28 -19.01 10.61
CA VAL A 166 -11.12 -19.20 9.73
C VAL A 166 -11.34 -20.38 8.78
N GLN A 167 -11.76 -21.54 9.29
CA GLN A 167 -12.04 -22.72 8.47
C GLN A 167 -13.16 -22.45 7.44
N ALA A 168 -14.23 -21.77 7.86
CA ALA A 168 -15.33 -21.40 6.98
C ALA A 168 -14.89 -20.45 5.86
N MET A 169 -14.08 -19.43 6.18
CA MET A 169 -13.52 -18.51 5.17
C MET A 169 -12.59 -19.23 4.20
N VAL A 170 -11.72 -20.13 4.67
CA VAL A 170 -10.84 -20.93 3.81
C VAL A 170 -11.66 -21.84 2.90
N ALA A 171 -12.68 -22.52 3.44
CA ALA A 171 -13.57 -23.38 2.66
C ALA A 171 -14.35 -22.59 1.59
N ALA A 172 -14.85 -21.40 1.94
CA ALA A 172 -15.53 -20.51 1.00
C ALA A 172 -14.60 -20.02 -0.11
N ALA A 173 -13.35 -19.63 0.22
CA ALA A 173 -12.35 -19.25 -0.77
C ALA A 173 -12.02 -20.41 -1.72
N ALA A 174 -11.85 -21.63 -1.18
CA ALA A 174 -11.62 -22.82 -1.97
C ALA A 174 -12.82 -23.15 -2.88
N ALA A 175 -14.04 -23.10 -2.35
CA ALA A 175 -15.27 -23.34 -3.11
C ALA A 175 -15.46 -22.32 -4.24
N ALA A 176 -15.26 -21.02 -3.97
CA ALA A 176 -15.31 -19.97 -4.98
C ALA A 176 -14.25 -20.16 -6.07
N THR A 177 -13.05 -20.59 -5.67
CA THR A 177 -11.95 -20.91 -6.61
C THR A 177 -12.32 -22.10 -7.50
N ILE A 178 -12.79 -23.21 -6.91
CA ILE A 178 -13.18 -24.41 -7.64
C ILE A 178 -14.33 -24.09 -8.61
N LEU A 179 -15.37 -23.41 -8.14
CA LEU A 179 -16.51 -23.01 -8.97
C LEU A 179 -16.07 -22.10 -10.12
N GLY A 180 -15.24 -21.09 -9.85
CA GLY A 180 -14.72 -20.19 -10.87
C GLY A 180 -13.84 -20.91 -11.91
N VAL A 181 -13.00 -21.87 -11.48
CA VAL A 181 -12.21 -22.71 -12.39
C VAL A 181 -13.14 -23.57 -13.25
N LEU A 182 -14.16 -24.22 -12.67
CA LEU A 182 -15.12 -25.04 -13.39
C LEU A 182 -15.91 -24.23 -14.43
N VAL A 183 -16.40 -23.05 -14.06
CA VAL A 183 -17.09 -22.13 -14.98
C VAL A 183 -16.15 -21.70 -16.11
N THR A 184 -14.90 -21.37 -15.79
CA THR A 184 -13.88 -21.00 -16.79
C THR A 184 -13.62 -22.15 -17.77
N LEU A 185 -13.42 -23.37 -17.25
CA LEU A 185 -13.22 -24.57 -18.05
C LEU A 185 -14.44 -24.88 -18.93
N GLY A 186 -15.65 -24.76 -18.38
CA GLY A 186 -16.91 -24.95 -19.10
C GLY A 186 -17.10 -23.95 -20.24
N LEU A 187 -16.85 -22.66 -19.99
CA LEU A 187 -16.87 -21.61 -21.02
C LEU A 187 -15.82 -21.86 -22.11
N GLY A 188 -14.63 -22.31 -21.72
CA GLY A 188 -13.57 -22.71 -22.63
C GLY A 188 -13.97 -23.88 -23.53
N PHE A 189 -14.60 -24.91 -22.96
CA PHE A 189 -15.05 -26.09 -23.69
C PHE A 189 -16.21 -25.78 -24.64
N ALA A 190 -17.20 -25.01 -24.19
CA ALA A 190 -18.30 -24.54 -25.03
C ALA A 190 -17.80 -23.69 -26.21
N SER A 191 -16.82 -22.81 -25.96
CA SER A 191 -16.20 -21.96 -26.98
C SER A 191 -15.34 -22.76 -27.98
N ALA A 192 -14.76 -23.89 -27.54
CA ALA A 192 -13.94 -24.77 -28.37
C ALA A 192 -14.75 -25.69 -29.32
N ARG A 193 -16.07 -25.82 -29.12
CA ARG A 193 -16.97 -26.61 -29.99
C ARG A 193 -17.28 -25.95 -31.35
N GLY A 194 -16.98 -24.65 -31.52
CA GLY A 194 -17.18 -23.93 -32.78
C GLY A 194 -16.07 -24.12 -33.82
N ARG A 195 -16.40 -24.09 -35.12
CA ARG A 195 -15.40 -24.02 -36.20
C ARG A 195 -14.78 -22.62 -36.25
N ALA A 196 -13.44 -22.60 -36.28
CA ALA A 196 -12.54 -21.44 -36.28
C ALA A 196 -12.70 -20.43 -35.13
N ALA A 197 -11.57 -20.02 -34.55
CA ALA A 197 -11.53 -19.05 -33.47
C ALA A 197 -11.55 -17.62 -34.03
N ASP A 198 -12.76 -17.05 -34.20
CA ASP A 198 -12.90 -15.66 -34.65
C ASP A 198 -12.35 -14.68 -33.60
N ALA A 199 -11.79 -13.54 -34.04
CA ALA A 199 -11.29 -12.49 -33.14
C ALA A 199 -12.36 -12.00 -32.14
N VAL A 200 -13.64 -12.02 -32.56
CA VAL A 200 -14.79 -11.68 -31.71
C VAL A 200 -14.98 -12.70 -30.58
N ARG A 201 -14.83 -14.00 -30.85
CA ARG A 201 -14.95 -15.06 -29.82
C ARG A 201 -13.85 -14.95 -28.78
N LEU A 202 -12.62 -14.67 -29.20
CA LEU A 202 -11.52 -14.44 -28.26
C LEU A 202 -11.76 -13.20 -27.39
N LYS A 203 -12.28 -12.11 -27.97
CA LYS A 203 -12.62 -10.91 -27.19
C LYS A 203 -13.72 -11.21 -26.16
N ARG A 204 -14.79 -11.91 -26.56
CA ARG A 204 -15.86 -12.36 -25.66
C ARG A 204 -15.33 -13.25 -24.54
N MET A 205 -14.46 -14.20 -24.86
CA MET A 205 -13.88 -15.11 -23.87
C MET A 205 -12.96 -14.39 -22.86
N ARG A 206 -12.21 -13.36 -23.28
CA ARG A 206 -11.44 -12.53 -22.34
C ARG A 206 -12.34 -11.77 -21.38
N VAL A 207 -13.38 -11.13 -21.91
CA VAL A 207 -14.35 -10.39 -21.09
C VAL A 207 -15.06 -11.34 -20.14
N ALA A 208 -15.47 -12.52 -20.61
CA ALA A 208 -16.08 -13.56 -19.78
C ALA A 208 -15.11 -14.07 -18.70
N GLY A 209 -13.84 -14.28 -19.02
CA GLY A 209 -12.83 -14.70 -18.04
C GLY A 209 -12.59 -13.68 -16.94
N ILE A 210 -12.45 -12.40 -17.30
CA ILE A 210 -12.37 -11.30 -16.31
C ILE A 210 -13.65 -11.26 -15.47
N ALA A 211 -14.82 -11.37 -16.10
CA ALA A 211 -16.10 -11.37 -15.39
C ALA A 211 -16.21 -12.55 -14.41
N VAL A 212 -15.76 -13.76 -14.77
CA VAL A 212 -15.77 -14.92 -13.87
C VAL A 212 -14.88 -14.67 -12.65
N VAL A 213 -13.68 -14.11 -12.84
CA VAL A 213 -12.79 -13.79 -11.72
C VAL A 213 -13.41 -12.75 -10.81
N VAL A 214 -13.92 -11.66 -11.38
CA VAL A 214 -14.55 -10.57 -10.62
C VAL A 214 -15.80 -11.05 -9.89
N LEU A 215 -16.65 -11.86 -10.53
CA LEU A 215 -17.86 -12.41 -9.90
C LEU A 215 -17.53 -13.42 -8.81
N ALA A 216 -16.54 -14.29 -9.02
CA ALA A 216 -16.09 -15.21 -7.99
C ALA A 216 -15.56 -14.44 -6.77
N GLN A 217 -14.75 -13.39 -7.00
CA GLN A 217 -14.23 -12.55 -5.93
C GLN A 217 -15.32 -11.75 -5.23
N ALA A 218 -16.29 -11.21 -5.96
CA ALA A 218 -17.43 -10.51 -5.38
C ALA A 218 -18.28 -11.46 -4.50
N GLY A 219 -18.49 -12.70 -4.95
CA GLY A 219 -19.19 -13.73 -4.16
C GLY A 219 -18.43 -14.10 -2.88
N PHE A 220 -17.12 -14.35 -2.99
CA PHE A 220 -16.27 -14.61 -1.83
C PHE A 220 -16.23 -13.41 -0.87
N ALA A 221 -16.06 -12.20 -1.41
CA ALA A 221 -16.03 -10.98 -0.62
C ALA A 221 -17.36 -10.74 0.12
N ALA A 222 -18.51 -10.93 -0.53
CA ALA A 222 -19.81 -10.79 0.12
C ALA A 222 -19.96 -11.75 1.30
N TYR A 223 -19.53 -13.00 1.13
CA TYR A 223 -19.51 -13.98 2.21
C TYR A 223 -18.52 -13.59 3.33
N ALA A 224 -17.28 -13.25 2.97
CA ALA A 224 -16.23 -12.87 3.92
C ALA A 224 -16.58 -11.62 4.73
N ILE A 225 -17.22 -10.62 4.12
CA ILE A 225 -17.71 -9.41 4.80
C ILE A 225 -18.84 -9.76 5.77
N GLY A 226 -19.74 -10.67 5.40
CA GLY A 226 -20.80 -11.16 6.29
C GLY A 226 -20.24 -11.86 7.54
N GLU A 227 -19.30 -12.79 7.34
CA GLU A 227 -18.59 -13.46 8.44
C GLU A 227 -17.79 -12.48 9.30
N PHE A 228 -17.09 -11.54 8.67
CA PHE A 228 -16.32 -10.52 9.38
C PHE A 228 -17.23 -9.64 10.24
N ARG A 229 -18.36 -9.18 9.72
CA ARG A 229 -19.34 -8.40 10.48
C ARG A 229 -19.82 -9.18 11.71
N SER A 230 -20.22 -10.44 11.52
CA SER A 230 -20.66 -11.31 12.61
C SER A 230 -19.56 -11.49 13.67
N ALA A 231 -18.30 -11.65 13.24
CA ALA A 231 -17.16 -11.78 14.14
C ALA A 231 -16.90 -10.49 14.94
N VAL A 232 -17.00 -9.31 14.31
CA VAL A 232 -16.85 -8.02 14.98
C VAL A 232 -17.99 -7.79 15.98
N GLU A 233 -19.23 -8.06 15.62
CA GLU A 233 -20.39 -7.95 16.52
C GLU A 233 -20.23 -8.89 17.73
N THR A 234 -19.79 -10.13 17.50
CA THR A 234 -19.53 -11.11 18.57
C THR A 234 -18.35 -10.69 19.45
N ALA A 235 -17.28 -10.14 18.86
CA ALA A 235 -16.15 -9.62 19.63
C ALA A 235 -16.56 -8.41 20.50
N ALA A 236 -17.32 -7.47 19.94
CA ALA A 236 -17.84 -6.32 20.67
C ALA A 236 -18.76 -6.74 21.84
N ALA A 237 -19.66 -7.71 21.61
CA ALA A 237 -20.53 -8.24 22.65
C ALA A 237 -19.74 -8.91 23.78
N ARG A 238 -18.77 -9.77 23.46
CA ARG A 238 -17.89 -10.43 24.46
C ARG A 238 -17.10 -9.40 25.28
N GLN A 239 -16.54 -8.41 24.62
CA GLN A 239 -15.79 -7.35 25.30
C GLN A 239 -16.69 -6.54 26.23
N GLY A 240 -17.91 -6.21 25.78
CA GLY A 240 -18.94 -5.59 26.62
C GLY A 240 -19.31 -6.44 27.83
N GLU A 241 -19.48 -7.76 27.67
CA GLU A 241 -19.79 -8.67 28.78
C GLU A 241 -18.70 -8.72 29.84
N ARG A 242 -17.43 -8.82 29.42
CA ARG A 242 -16.28 -8.88 30.34
C ARG A 242 -16.06 -7.56 31.06
N LEU A 243 -16.21 -6.44 30.35
CA LEU A 243 -16.12 -5.11 30.96
C LEU A 243 -17.27 -4.88 31.94
N ALA A 244 -18.50 -5.26 31.56
CA ALA A 244 -19.65 -5.19 32.46
C ALA A 244 -19.43 -6.05 33.71
N ALA A 245 -18.87 -7.25 33.55
CA ALA A 245 -18.52 -8.13 34.67
C ALA A 245 -17.43 -7.54 35.58
N SER A 246 -16.37 -6.96 35.01
CA SER A 246 -15.29 -6.33 35.78
C SER A 246 -15.80 -5.14 36.60
N VAL A 247 -16.63 -4.28 36.00
CA VAL A 247 -17.23 -3.16 36.73
C VAL A 247 -18.25 -3.66 37.75
N ALA A 248 -19.06 -4.67 37.42
CA ALA A 248 -20.02 -5.27 38.36
C ALA A 248 -19.31 -5.81 39.60
N ASN A 249 -18.21 -6.54 39.44
CA ASN A 249 -17.42 -7.09 40.54
C ASN A 249 -16.90 -5.98 41.48
N ASP A 250 -16.44 -4.84 40.94
CA ASP A 250 -16.03 -3.70 41.77
C ASP A 250 -17.19 -3.10 42.55
N LEU A 251 -18.33 -2.90 41.89
CA LEU A 251 -19.53 -2.34 42.52
C LEU A 251 -20.07 -3.30 43.59
N ASP A 252 -20.07 -4.60 43.33
CA ASP A 252 -20.50 -5.63 44.27
C ASP A 252 -19.62 -5.64 45.52
N GLN A 253 -18.31 -5.45 45.40
CA GLN A 253 -17.43 -5.30 46.57
C GLN A 253 -17.80 -4.07 47.42
N LEU A 254 -18.20 -2.96 46.81
CA LEU A 254 -18.62 -1.75 47.52
C LEU A 254 -20.01 -1.92 48.16
N ILE A 255 -20.94 -2.55 47.45
CA ILE A 255 -22.29 -2.88 47.94
C ILE A 255 -22.18 -3.82 49.15
N ASN A 256 -21.35 -4.85 49.07
CA ASN A 256 -21.11 -5.79 50.17
C ASN A 256 -20.45 -5.12 51.39
N LYS A 257 -19.78 -3.98 51.20
CA LYS A 257 -19.27 -3.11 52.27
C LYS A 257 -20.32 -2.11 52.81
N GLY A 258 -21.56 -2.17 52.33
CA GLY A 258 -22.68 -1.34 52.75
C GLY A 258 -22.79 0.01 52.04
N ILE A 259 -22.03 0.25 50.96
CA ILE A 259 -22.08 1.51 50.21
C ILE A 259 -23.21 1.43 49.18
N GLY A 260 -24.23 2.28 49.34
CA GLY A 260 -25.34 2.37 48.39
C GLY A 260 -24.94 3.01 47.06
N LEU A 261 -25.54 2.56 45.96
CA LEU A 261 -25.23 3.03 44.59
C LEU A 261 -25.31 4.56 44.41
N ARG A 262 -26.23 5.21 45.12
CA ARG A 262 -26.42 6.68 45.12
C ARG A 262 -25.28 7.48 45.75
N PHE A 263 -24.39 6.83 46.51
CA PHE A 263 -23.24 7.47 47.16
C PHE A 263 -21.94 7.29 46.38
N MET A 264 -21.98 6.57 45.26
CA MET A 264 -20.81 6.33 44.42
C MET A 264 -20.66 7.49 43.42
N GLY A 265 -20.05 8.59 43.87
CA GLY A 265 -19.82 9.75 43.02
C GLY A 265 -18.76 9.50 41.94
N ARG A 266 -18.93 10.14 40.77
CA ARG A 266 -18.00 10.14 39.63
C ARG A 266 -17.81 8.79 38.92
N ILE A 267 -18.82 7.91 38.94
CA ILE A 267 -18.80 6.69 38.13
C ILE A 267 -18.79 7.03 36.63
N GLU A 268 -19.41 8.15 36.25
CA GLU A 268 -19.46 8.65 34.88
C GLU A 268 -18.07 8.90 34.29
N ASP A 269 -17.12 9.38 35.10
CA ASP A 269 -15.72 9.60 34.68
C ASP A 269 -15.00 8.26 34.42
N ASN A 270 -15.40 7.19 35.12
CA ASN A 270 -14.87 5.85 34.85
C ASN A 270 -15.49 5.28 33.57
N PHE A 271 -16.78 5.48 33.34
CA PHE A 271 -17.44 5.10 32.10
C PHE A 271 -16.87 5.86 30.89
N ALA A 272 -16.64 7.16 31.01
CA ALA A 272 -16.02 7.96 29.95
C ALA A 272 -14.63 7.43 29.59
N ARG A 273 -13.79 7.14 30.60
CA ARG A 273 -12.46 6.54 30.38
C ARG A 273 -12.53 5.16 29.71
N LEU A 274 -13.50 4.32 30.09
CA LEU A 274 -13.71 3.02 29.47
C LEU A 274 -14.12 3.15 27.99
N ILE A 275 -15.01 4.10 27.67
CA ILE A 275 -15.44 4.39 26.29
C ILE A 275 -14.25 4.88 25.46
N ASP A 276 -13.43 5.78 26.00
CA ASP A 276 -12.24 6.30 25.30
C ASP A 276 -11.18 5.22 25.04
N GLN A 277 -11.08 4.22 25.92
CA GLN A 277 -10.11 3.12 25.81
C GLN A 277 -10.60 1.97 24.93
N VAL A 278 -11.92 1.84 24.71
CA VAL A 278 -12.53 0.71 24.01
C VAL A 278 -13.42 1.20 22.87
N PRO A 279 -12.89 1.32 21.64
CA PRO A 279 -13.60 1.92 20.50
C PRO A 279 -14.91 1.22 20.12
N LEU A 280 -15.05 -0.07 20.45
CA LEU A 280 -16.26 -0.86 20.17
C LEU A 280 -17.42 -0.57 21.14
N ILE A 281 -17.19 0.22 22.20
CA ILE A 281 -18.21 0.63 23.17
C ILE A 281 -18.66 2.05 22.86
N GLY A 282 -19.97 2.24 22.68
CA GLY A 282 -20.59 3.54 22.41
C GLY A 282 -21.10 4.25 23.67
N GLY A 283 -21.38 3.50 24.74
CA GLY A 283 -21.87 4.06 25.99
C GLY A 283 -21.91 3.05 27.13
N ALA A 284 -22.03 3.54 28.36
CA ALA A 284 -22.23 2.72 29.55
C ALA A 284 -23.16 3.43 30.53
N ALA A 285 -24.02 2.68 31.22
CA ALA A 285 -24.94 3.18 32.21
C ALA A 285 -25.06 2.25 33.41
N LEU A 286 -25.21 2.85 34.59
CA LEU A 286 -25.59 2.19 35.83
C LEU A 286 -27.07 2.48 36.09
N VAL A 287 -27.86 1.43 36.16
CA VAL A 287 -29.31 1.51 36.35
C VAL A 287 -29.67 0.94 37.72
N GLY A 288 -30.43 1.71 38.49
CA GLY A 288 -30.92 1.29 39.79
C GLY A 288 -32.01 0.20 39.71
N PRO A 289 -32.43 -0.33 40.86
CA PRO A 289 -33.41 -1.41 40.93
C PRO A 289 -34.81 -0.96 40.46
N ASP A 290 -35.09 0.35 40.53
CA ASP A 290 -36.34 0.97 40.06
C ASP A 290 -36.29 1.35 38.57
N GLY A 291 -35.21 1.01 37.86
CA GLY A 291 -35.01 1.38 36.45
C GLY A 291 -34.49 2.81 36.23
N THR A 292 -34.27 3.57 37.30
CA THR A 292 -33.68 4.92 37.23
C THR A 292 -32.21 4.85 36.83
N ARG A 293 -31.78 5.61 35.82
CA ARG A 293 -30.35 5.75 35.49
C ARG A 293 -29.65 6.56 36.58
N ILE A 294 -28.72 5.91 37.28
CA ILE A 294 -27.94 6.51 38.37
C ILE A 294 -26.72 7.23 37.79
N ALA A 295 -26.06 6.63 36.80
CA ALA A 295 -24.91 7.19 36.09
C ALA A 295 -24.95 6.75 34.62
N ALA A 296 -24.51 7.59 33.69
CA ALA A 296 -24.36 7.23 32.28
C ALA A 296 -23.28 8.07 31.60
N ALA A 297 -22.55 7.47 30.66
CA ALA A 297 -21.64 8.17 29.77
C ALA A 297 -21.79 7.63 28.33
N GLY A 298 -21.54 8.50 27.34
CA GLY A 298 -21.68 8.15 25.92
C GLY A 298 -23.12 8.02 25.43
N VAL A 299 -23.28 7.33 24.30
CA VAL A 299 -24.58 7.11 23.66
C VAL A 299 -25.30 5.97 24.37
N THR A 300 -26.37 6.28 25.10
CA THR A 300 -27.12 5.30 25.90
C THR A 300 -28.62 5.47 25.70
N GLY A 301 -29.38 4.38 25.52
CA GLY A 301 -30.81 4.49 25.17
C GLY A 301 -31.31 3.30 24.36
N PRO A 302 -32.64 3.14 24.21
CA PRO A 302 -33.22 2.10 23.38
C PRO A 302 -32.83 2.22 21.90
N ASP A 303 -32.52 3.43 21.42
CA ASP A 303 -32.08 3.70 20.03
C ASP A 303 -30.54 3.70 19.86
N ALA A 304 -29.78 3.43 20.92
CA ALA A 304 -28.33 3.61 20.95
C ALA A 304 -27.52 2.43 20.37
N GLY A 305 -28.18 1.29 20.11
CA GLY A 305 -27.55 0.07 19.58
C GLY A 305 -27.77 -1.15 20.49
N PRO A 306 -27.11 -2.29 20.19
CA PRO A 306 -27.16 -3.47 21.04
C PRO A 306 -26.59 -3.17 22.43
N VAL A 307 -27.28 -3.64 23.48
CA VAL A 307 -26.90 -3.41 24.88
C VAL A 307 -26.60 -4.75 25.55
N VAL A 308 -25.43 -4.83 26.18
CA VAL A 308 -25.06 -5.91 27.09
C VAL A 308 -25.49 -5.52 28.50
N ILE A 309 -26.22 -6.40 29.17
CA ILE A 309 -26.76 -6.16 30.50
C ILE A 309 -26.13 -7.13 31.50
N ARG A 310 -25.65 -6.60 32.62
CA ARG A 310 -25.15 -7.38 33.75
C ARG A 310 -25.82 -6.93 35.05
N ASP A 311 -26.53 -7.84 35.70
CA ASP A 311 -27.14 -7.57 37.00
C ASP A 311 -26.09 -7.59 38.12
N LEU A 312 -26.26 -6.69 39.10
CA LEU A 312 -25.47 -6.62 40.32
C LEU A 312 -25.99 -7.62 41.36
N THR A 313 -25.18 -7.89 42.39
CA THR A 313 -25.54 -8.76 43.51
C THR A 313 -26.87 -8.35 44.17
N THR A 314 -27.57 -9.35 44.71
CA THR A 314 -28.84 -9.14 45.41
C THR A 314 -28.56 -8.66 46.84
N VAL A 315 -29.18 -7.54 47.24
CA VAL A 315 -29.02 -7.00 48.59
C VAL A 315 -29.92 -7.77 49.56
N ALA A 316 -29.42 -8.12 50.74
CA ALA A 316 -30.21 -8.75 51.80
C ALA A 316 -31.42 -7.87 52.17
N GLY A 317 -32.63 -8.45 52.13
CA GLY A 317 -33.90 -7.73 52.38
C GLY A 317 -34.63 -7.19 51.14
N SER A 318 -34.06 -7.31 49.93
CA SER A 318 -34.65 -6.84 48.67
C SER A 318 -35.69 -7.78 48.02
N GLY A 319 -36.02 -8.91 48.66
CA GLY A 319 -36.89 -9.92 48.07
C GLY A 319 -36.29 -10.65 46.85
N GLY A 320 -34.96 -10.66 46.71
CA GLY A 320 -34.24 -11.33 45.63
C GLY A 320 -34.04 -10.48 44.37
N ARG A 321 -34.37 -9.18 44.41
CA ARG A 321 -34.09 -8.24 43.31
C ARG A 321 -32.63 -7.80 43.32
N PRO A 322 -31.96 -7.72 42.15
CA PRO A 322 -30.59 -7.22 42.06
C PRO A 322 -30.52 -5.75 42.53
N ALA A 323 -29.39 -5.37 43.13
CA ALA A 323 -29.19 -4.00 43.63
C ALA A 323 -29.31 -2.94 42.53
N GLY A 324 -29.03 -3.32 41.29
CA GLY A 324 -29.05 -2.55 40.07
C GLY A 324 -28.50 -3.38 38.93
N ARG A 325 -28.29 -2.76 37.77
CA ARG A 325 -27.68 -3.41 36.60
C ARG A 325 -26.77 -2.44 35.85
N ILE A 326 -25.74 -3.00 35.22
CA ILE A 326 -24.84 -2.30 34.32
C ILE A 326 -25.28 -2.57 32.89
N GLU A 327 -25.43 -1.52 32.11
CA GLU A 327 -25.77 -1.56 30.69
C GLU A 327 -24.58 -1.01 29.90
N ILE A 328 -23.95 -1.84 29.05
CA ILE A 328 -22.91 -1.41 28.11
C ILE A 328 -23.49 -1.41 26.71
N THR A 329 -23.49 -0.26 26.06
CA THR A 329 -24.00 -0.07 24.69
C THR A 329 -22.85 -0.21 23.69
N LEU A 330 -23.02 -1.07 22.69
CA LEU A 330 -22.03 -1.28 21.63
C LEU A 330 -22.10 -0.17 20.58
N SER A 331 -20.95 0.25 20.05
CA SER A 331 -20.86 1.31 19.05
C SER A 331 -21.23 0.79 17.66
N GLY A 332 -22.48 1.05 17.23
CA GLY A 332 -22.92 0.72 15.87
C GLY A 332 -22.10 1.45 14.78
N ALA A 333 -21.65 2.68 15.07
CA ALA A 333 -20.82 3.48 14.15
C ALA A 333 -19.43 2.85 13.96
N ALA A 334 -18.75 2.45 15.05
CA ALA A 334 -17.43 1.83 14.96
C ALA A 334 -17.48 0.46 14.24
N ILE A 335 -18.55 -0.31 14.45
CA ILE A 335 -18.80 -1.56 13.73
C ILE A 335 -19.04 -1.28 12.24
N ALA A 336 -19.88 -0.28 11.92
CA ALA A 336 -20.17 0.11 10.54
C ALA A 336 -18.91 0.59 9.80
N ASP A 337 -18.09 1.44 10.43
CA ASP A 337 -16.81 1.92 9.87
C ASP A 337 -15.84 0.76 9.62
N SER A 338 -15.75 -0.19 10.57
CA SER A 338 -14.95 -1.40 10.42
C SER A 338 -15.41 -2.24 9.23
N VAL A 339 -16.72 -2.42 9.04
CA VAL A 339 -17.28 -3.15 7.89
C VAL A 339 -17.08 -2.38 6.58
N GLN A 340 -17.27 -1.05 6.57
CA GLN A 340 -17.07 -0.21 5.39
C GLN A 340 -15.61 -0.27 4.91
N SER A 341 -14.64 -0.26 5.83
CA SER A 341 -13.22 -0.41 5.49
C SER A 341 -12.94 -1.72 4.73
N ARG A 342 -13.62 -2.81 5.11
CA ARG A 342 -13.52 -4.15 4.48
C ARG A 342 -14.24 -4.22 3.13
N VAL A 343 -15.38 -3.54 2.99
CA VAL A 343 -16.06 -3.41 1.68
C VAL A 343 -15.12 -2.73 0.67
N LEU A 344 -14.45 -1.66 1.10
CA LEU A 344 -13.48 -0.96 0.25
C LEU A 344 -12.24 -1.82 -0.06
N ASP A 345 -11.80 -2.70 0.86
CA ASP A 345 -10.71 -3.65 0.63
C ASP A 345 -11.09 -4.62 -0.49
N ALA A 346 -12.32 -5.16 -0.41
CA ALA A 346 -12.85 -6.08 -1.41
C ALA A 346 -12.98 -5.44 -2.80
N VAL A 347 -13.48 -4.19 -2.88
CA VAL A 347 -13.58 -3.45 -4.14
C VAL A 347 -12.19 -3.20 -4.74
N THR A 348 -11.24 -2.79 -3.91
CA THR A 348 -9.84 -2.55 -4.32
C THR A 348 -9.21 -3.83 -4.87
N LEU A 349 -9.41 -4.94 -4.17
CA LEU A 349 -8.85 -6.23 -4.58
C LEU A 349 -9.51 -6.77 -5.85
N ALA A 350 -10.82 -6.59 -6.02
CA ALA A 350 -11.54 -6.95 -7.24
C ALA A 350 -11.01 -6.17 -8.45
N LEU A 351 -10.77 -4.87 -8.27
CA LEU A 351 -10.18 -4.02 -9.30
C LEU A 351 -8.74 -4.46 -9.64
N VAL A 352 -7.89 -4.64 -8.63
CA VAL A 352 -6.50 -5.11 -8.81
C VAL A 352 -6.46 -6.46 -9.51
N SER A 353 -7.34 -7.39 -9.13
CA SER A 353 -7.42 -8.72 -9.74
C SER A 353 -7.90 -8.66 -11.19
N ALA A 354 -8.88 -7.80 -11.50
CA ALA A 354 -9.29 -7.55 -12.88
C ALA A 354 -8.13 -7.02 -13.74
N MET A 355 -7.28 -6.15 -13.17
CA MET A 355 -6.09 -5.61 -13.84
C MET A 355 -5.00 -6.68 -14.04
N ILE A 356 -4.71 -7.49 -13.01
CA ILE A 356 -3.76 -8.61 -13.09
C ILE A 356 -4.21 -9.63 -14.15
N VAL A 357 -5.49 -10.01 -14.12
CA VAL A 357 -6.08 -10.93 -15.11
C VAL A 357 -6.03 -10.31 -16.50
N GLY A 358 -6.36 -9.03 -16.62
CA GLY A 358 -6.26 -8.28 -17.87
C GLY A 358 -4.87 -8.39 -18.50
N GLU A 359 -3.81 -8.16 -17.71
CA GLU A 359 -2.43 -8.29 -18.21
C GLU A 359 -1.98 -9.74 -18.42
N GLY A 360 -2.38 -10.66 -17.54
CA GLY A 360 -2.13 -12.09 -17.72
C GLY A 360 -2.73 -12.63 -19.03
N LEU A 361 -3.93 -12.18 -19.41
CA LEU A 361 -4.58 -12.53 -20.68
C LEU A 361 -3.83 -11.96 -21.89
N ILE A 362 -3.29 -10.73 -21.77
CA ILE A 362 -2.50 -10.10 -22.83
C ILE A 362 -1.20 -10.90 -23.04
N PHE A 363 -0.55 -11.32 -21.96
CA PHE A 363 0.64 -12.18 -22.01
C PHE A 363 0.38 -13.50 -22.74
N VAL A 364 -0.65 -14.24 -22.32
CA VAL A 364 -1.01 -15.54 -22.91
C VAL A 364 -1.32 -15.38 -24.39
N PHE A 365 -2.01 -14.31 -24.77
CA PHE A 365 -2.33 -14.06 -26.16
C PHE A 365 -1.10 -13.73 -27.01
N ALA A 366 -0.17 -12.94 -26.49
CA ALA A 366 1.10 -12.66 -27.15
C ALA A 366 1.93 -13.96 -27.35
N ALA A 367 1.92 -14.87 -26.38
CA ALA A 367 2.55 -16.18 -26.49
C ALA A 367 1.91 -17.08 -27.56
N VAL A 368 0.61 -16.95 -27.81
CA VAL A 368 -0.11 -17.76 -28.82
C VAL A 368 0.08 -17.26 -30.25
N ARG A 369 0.02 -15.95 -30.49
CA ARG A 369 0.17 -15.39 -31.85
C ARG A 369 1.58 -15.54 -32.43
N GLY A 370 2.60 -15.67 -31.58
CA GLY A 370 4.01 -15.80 -32.00
C GLY A 370 4.38 -17.09 -32.74
N ARG A 371 3.42 -17.91 -33.20
CA ARG A 371 3.67 -19.12 -34.02
C ARG A 371 3.10 -19.04 -35.46
N VAL A 372 2.46 -17.94 -35.86
CA VAL A 372 1.70 -17.87 -37.14
C VAL A 372 2.18 -16.76 -38.10
N GLY A 373 3.33 -16.12 -37.84
CA GLY A 373 3.88 -15.07 -38.73
C GLY A 373 5.17 -15.49 -39.41
N THR A 374 5.17 -15.51 -40.74
CA THR A 374 6.32 -15.66 -41.65
C THR A 374 7.28 -14.47 -41.56
N GLY A 375 8.58 -14.75 -41.50
CA GLY A 375 9.66 -13.76 -41.63
C GLY A 375 10.04 -13.09 -40.30
N GLY A 376 11.34 -12.98 -40.03
CA GLY A 376 11.94 -12.70 -38.73
C GLY A 376 11.37 -11.49 -37.96
N ILE A 377 11.68 -11.47 -36.66
CA ILE A 377 11.22 -10.53 -35.61
C ILE A 377 10.08 -11.11 -34.76
N ALA A 378 10.44 -12.11 -33.96
CA ALA A 378 9.62 -12.69 -32.90
C ALA A 378 10.35 -12.54 -31.56
N ASP A 379 10.29 -11.38 -30.88
CA ASP A 379 10.77 -11.32 -29.48
C ASP A 379 10.20 -10.22 -28.56
N SER A 380 9.44 -9.23 -29.06
CA SER A 380 8.88 -8.18 -28.18
C SER A 380 7.75 -8.63 -27.24
N ARG A 381 7.36 -9.90 -27.28
CA ARG A 381 6.23 -10.47 -26.51
C ARG A 381 6.46 -10.53 -25.00
N PHE A 382 7.72 -10.55 -24.56
CA PHE A 382 8.07 -10.68 -23.14
C PHE A 382 8.29 -9.34 -22.43
N ALA A 383 8.58 -8.26 -23.17
CA ALA A 383 8.91 -6.96 -22.58
C ALA A 383 7.78 -6.39 -21.70
N ARG A 384 6.53 -6.40 -22.18
CA ARG A 384 5.38 -5.88 -21.42
C ARG A 384 5.05 -6.70 -20.16
N PRO A 385 4.88 -8.02 -20.22
CA PRO A 385 4.66 -8.84 -19.02
C PRO A 385 5.80 -8.73 -18.01
N MET A 386 7.04 -8.69 -18.49
CA MET A 386 8.22 -8.51 -17.65
C MET A 386 8.21 -7.15 -16.94
N ALA A 387 7.88 -6.06 -17.65
CA ALA A 387 7.74 -4.75 -17.05
C ALA A 387 6.58 -4.68 -16.04
N PHE A 388 5.44 -5.29 -16.35
CA PHE A 388 4.30 -5.36 -15.44
C PHE A 388 4.69 -6.05 -14.12
N LEU A 389 5.27 -7.25 -14.18
CA LEU A 389 5.67 -8.01 -13.00
C LEU A 389 6.81 -7.33 -12.22
N PHE A 390 7.75 -6.70 -12.93
CA PHE A 390 8.83 -5.94 -12.32
C PHE A 390 8.29 -4.74 -11.53
N LEU A 391 7.39 -3.95 -12.12
CA LEU A 391 6.81 -2.78 -11.46
C LEU A 391 5.83 -3.17 -10.35
N LEU A 392 5.11 -4.29 -10.50
CA LEU A 392 4.33 -4.89 -9.43
C LEU A 392 5.21 -5.18 -8.21
N ALA A 393 6.33 -5.87 -8.40
CA ALA A 393 7.25 -6.22 -7.32
C ALA A 393 7.94 -4.99 -6.70
N TRP A 394 8.42 -4.08 -7.54
CA TRP A 394 9.14 -2.89 -7.10
C TRP A 394 8.26 -1.89 -6.35
N SER A 395 7.00 -1.74 -6.76
CA SER A 395 6.08 -0.75 -6.17
C SER A 395 5.38 -1.20 -4.89
N LEU A 396 5.51 -2.47 -4.49
CA LEU A 396 4.95 -3.00 -3.23
C LEU A 396 5.31 -2.11 -2.02
N PRO A 397 6.57 -1.72 -1.79
CA PRO A 397 6.90 -0.92 -0.63
C PRO A 397 6.69 0.59 -0.81
N LEU A 398 6.45 1.05 -2.04
CA LEU A 398 6.63 2.44 -2.45
C LEU A 398 5.79 3.43 -1.62
N SER A 399 4.57 3.04 -1.24
CA SER A 399 3.61 3.91 -0.53
C SER A 399 3.96 4.18 0.93
N PHE A 400 4.82 3.37 1.56
CA PHE A 400 5.19 3.53 2.97
C PHE A 400 6.69 3.68 3.19
N VAL A 401 7.52 3.81 2.15
CA VAL A 401 8.97 4.05 2.33
C VAL A 401 9.27 5.25 3.25
N PRO A 402 8.62 6.43 3.11
CA PRO A 402 8.85 7.54 4.04
C PRO A 402 8.42 7.21 5.48
N LEU A 403 7.32 6.47 5.63
CA LEU A 403 6.76 6.09 6.91
C LEU A 403 7.60 5.03 7.64
N ALA A 404 8.18 4.10 6.89
CA ALA A 404 9.18 3.16 7.39
C ALA A 404 10.42 3.88 7.92
N MET A 405 10.86 4.95 7.24
CA MET A 405 11.96 5.79 7.72
C MET A 405 11.61 6.55 9.00
N ARG A 406 10.36 7.03 9.11
CA ARG A 406 9.83 7.65 10.35
C ARG A 406 9.92 6.69 11.54
N LEU A 407 9.51 5.44 11.36
CA LEU A 407 9.57 4.43 12.43
C LEU A 407 11.00 4.13 12.87
N LEU A 408 11.95 4.00 11.93
CA LEU A 408 13.36 3.82 12.28
C LEU A 408 13.94 5.01 13.03
N ALA A 409 13.66 6.23 12.57
CA ALA A 409 14.15 7.44 13.22
C ALA A 409 13.64 7.54 14.67
N ALA A 410 12.35 7.24 14.87
CA ALA A 410 11.71 7.23 16.17
C ALA A 410 12.21 6.11 17.11
N GLY A 411 12.71 5.00 16.57
CA GLY A 411 13.31 3.89 17.33
C GLY A 411 14.74 4.18 17.82
N ASN A 412 15.47 5.04 17.11
CA ASN A 412 16.85 5.42 17.45
C ASN A 412 16.95 6.69 18.31
N GLY A 413 15.83 7.24 18.79
CA GLY A 413 15.80 8.51 19.54
C GLY A 413 16.20 9.74 18.71
N ALA A 414 16.26 9.62 17.38
CA ALA A 414 16.64 10.71 16.50
C ALA A 414 15.44 11.62 16.19
N ALA A 415 15.63 12.93 16.28
CA ALA A 415 14.63 13.90 15.83
C ALA A 415 14.31 13.64 14.35
N THR A 416 13.04 13.34 14.05
CA THR A 416 12.63 12.97 12.69
C THR A 416 12.38 14.24 11.89
N SER A 417 13.32 14.61 11.01
CA SER A 417 13.11 15.69 10.03
C SER A 417 12.37 15.17 8.80
N ASP A 418 11.48 15.98 8.23
CA ASP A 418 10.80 15.70 6.95
C ASP A 418 11.77 15.39 5.81
N ILE A 419 12.93 16.06 5.80
CA ILE A 419 14.01 15.79 4.83
C ILE A 419 14.56 14.37 5.01
N MET A 420 14.66 13.89 6.24
CA MET A 420 15.12 12.53 6.51
C MET A 420 14.09 11.49 6.05
N MET A 421 12.79 11.75 6.18
CA MET A 421 11.73 10.91 5.63
C MET A 421 11.70 10.89 4.09
N ALA A 422 12.08 12.01 3.45
CA ALA A 422 12.16 12.15 1.99
C ALA A 422 13.44 11.52 1.38
N ALA A 423 14.51 11.38 2.16
CA ALA A 423 15.82 10.95 1.69
C ALA A 423 15.83 9.56 1.00
N PRO A 424 15.15 8.51 1.50
CA PRO A 424 15.23 7.19 0.88
C PRO A 424 14.65 7.14 -0.53
N VAL A 425 13.48 7.78 -0.75
CA VAL A 425 12.84 7.87 -2.08
C VAL A 425 13.73 8.66 -3.05
N SER A 426 14.36 9.73 -2.56
CA SER A 426 15.23 10.59 -3.37
C SER A 426 16.54 9.89 -3.73
N ALA A 427 17.15 9.17 -2.79
CA ALA A 427 18.35 8.35 -3.03
C ALA A 427 18.08 7.24 -4.05
N GLU A 428 16.91 6.61 -3.98
CA GLU A 428 16.46 5.62 -4.96
C GLU A 428 16.36 6.22 -6.37
N MET A 429 15.74 7.38 -6.53
CA MET A 429 15.61 8.04 -7.84
C MET A 429 16.95 8.57 -8.36
N MET A 430 17.84 9.04 -7.49
CA MET A 430 19.20 9.47 -7.84
C MET A 430 20.01 8.31 -8.42
N CYS A 431 20.02 7.16 -7.74
CA CYS A 431 20.72 5.98 -8.21
C CYS A 431 20.11 5.43 -9.51
N ALA A 432 18.78 5.47 -9.65
CA ALA A 432 18.10 5.12 -10.89
C ALA A 432 18.49 6.02 -12.07
N LEU A 433 18.71 7.32 -11.83
CA LEU A 433 19.20 8.26 -12.84
C LEU A 433 20.61 7.87 -13.30
N VAL A 434 21.52 7.59 -12.37
CA VAL A 434 22.91 7.21 -12.67
C VAL A 434 22.94 5.91 -13.49
N THR A 435 22.20 4.87 -13.08
CA THR A 435 22.20 3.60 -13.81
C THR A 435 21.47 3.67 -15.13
N ALA A 436 20.45 4.53 -15.27
CA ALA A 436 19.79 4.72 -16.57
C ALA A 436 20.77 5.21 -17.66
N LEU A 437 21.76 6.02 -17.29
CA LEU A 437 22.81 6.49 -18.20
C LEU A 437 23.83 5.39 -18.57
N ILE A 438 24.10 4.47 -17.63
CA ILE A 438 25.07 3.37 -17.81
C ILE A 438 24.44 2.18 -18.53
N ALA A 439 23.15 1.92 -18.29
CA ALA A 439 22.44 0.75 -18.77
C ALA A 439 22.32 0.71 -20.30
N GLY A 440 22.23 1.87 -20.96
CA GLY A 440 22.17 1.96 -22.42
C GLY A 440 23.42 1.38 -23.10
N PRO A 441 24.62 1.97 -22.89
CA PRO A 441 25.86 1.43 -23.42
C PRO A 441 26.15 -0.02 -23.03
N MET A 442 25.71 -0.42 -21.82
CA MET A 442 25.84 -1.80 -21.35
C MET A 442 24.93 -2.76 -22.13
N ALA A 443 23.70 -2.38 -22.42
CA ALA A 443 22.77 -3.15 -23.26
C ALA A 443 23.28 -3.26 -24.70
N ASP A 444 23.87 -2.19 -25.24
CA ASP A 444 24.43 -2.19 -26.59
C ASP A 444 25.62 -3.14 -26.73
N ARG A 445 26.50 -3.22 -25.71
CA ARG A 445 27.72 -4.05 -25.76
C ARG A 445 27.51 -5.50 -25.36
N ARG A 446 26.68 -5.76 -24.35
CA ARG A 446 26.53 -7.09 -23.72
C ARG A 446 25.16 -7.71 -23.93
N GLY A 447 24.29 -7.04 -24.69
CA GLY A 447 22.90 -7.43 -24.84
C GLY A 447 22.03 -6.96 -23.67
N TRP A 448 20.72 -7.00 -23.89
CA TRP A 448 19.71 -6.54 -22.93
C TRP A 448 19.62 -7.43 -21.67
N GLN A 449 20.09 -8.68 -21.73
CA GLN A 449 19.93 -9.64 -20.64
C GLN A 449 20.71 -9.22 -19.40
N VAL A 450 21.95 -8.75 -19.60
CA VAL A 450 22.83 -8.38 -18.49
C VAL A 450 22.24 -7.27 -17.64
N PRO A 451 21.84 -6.09 -18.18
CA PRO A 451 21.25 -5.04 -17.36
C PRO A 451 19.93 -5.48 -16.71
N VAL A 452 19.09 -6.27 -17.38
CA VAL A 452 17.82 -6.75 -16.77
C VAL A 452 18.08 -7.66 -15.58
N LEU A 453 18.92 -8.69 -15.75
CA LEU A 453 19.19 -9.67 -14.68
C LEU A 453 19.94 -9.04 -13.51
N THR A 454 20.92 -8.16 -13.77
CA THR A 454 21.58 -7.39 -12.71
C THR A 454 20.59 -6.48 -11.99
N GLY A 455 19.68 -5.84 -12.74
CA GLY A 455 18.66 -4.97 -12.18
C GLY A 455 17.75 -5.70 -11.19
N PHE A 456 17.20 -6.86 -11.59
CA PHE A 456 16.36 -7.67 -10.71
C PHE A 456 17.10 -8.19 -9.48
N GLY A 457 18.35 -8.66 -9.65
CA GLY A 457 19.18 -9.09 -8.53
C GLY A 457 19.43 -7.98 -7.51
N LEU A 458 19.75 -6.78 -7.97
CA LEU A 458 19.96 -5.60 -7.11
C LEU A 458 18.68 -5.18 -6.38
N CYS A 459 17.52 -5.18 -7.05
CA CYS A 459 16.25 -4.88 -6.41
C CYS A 459 15.87 -5.93 -5.36
N MET A 460 16.12 -7.22 -5.64
CA MET A 460 15.86 -8.30 -4.68
C MET A 460 16.75 -8.13 -3.45
N LEU A 461 18.05 -7.87 -3.65
CA LEU A 461 19.00 -7.61 -2.57
C LEU A 461 18.60 -6.37 -1.75
N ALA A 462 18.22 -5.27 -2.40
CA ALA A 462 17.77 -4.04 -1.75
C ALA A 462 16.57 -4.27 -0.82
N ASN A 463 15.59 -5.06 -1.28
CA ASN A 463 14.43 -5.43 -0.48
C ASN A 463 14.82 -6.35 0.69
N MET A 464 15.71 -7.33 0.49
CA MET A 464 16.20 -8.18 1.59
C MET A 464 16.98 -7.38 2.64
N VAL A 465 17.84 -6.44 2.24
CA VAL A 465 18.56 -5.57 3.18
C VAL A 465 17.57 -4.70 3.96
N SER A 466 16.55 -4.18 3.31
CA SER A 466 15.54 -3.36 4.01
C SER A 466 14.65 -4.13 4.95
N LEU A 467 14.33 -5.38 4.63
CA LEU A 467 13.69 -6.29 5.57
C LEU A 467 14.54 -6.40 6.84
N VAL A 468 15.83 -6.69 6.70
CA VAL A 468 16.75 -6.83 7.84
C VAL A 468 16.83 -5.52 8.63
N VAL A 469 16.96 -4.38 7.96
CA VAL A 469 17.04 -3.07 8.63
C VAL A 469 15.75 -2.74 9.40
N MET A 470 14.58 -3.02 8.81
CA MET A 470 13.28 -2.85 9.48
C MET A 470 13.12 -3.80 10.67
N ALA A 471 13.46 -5.08 10.50
CA ALA A 471 13.28 -6.10 11.52
C ALA A 471 14.22 -5.89 12.72
N THR A 472 15.44 -5.41 12.47
CA THR A 472 16.44 -5.15 13.51
C THR A 472 16.38 -3.73 14.09
N GLN A 473 15.51 -2.87 13.55
CA GLN A 473 15.43 -1.44 13.89
C GLN A 473 16.83 -0.78 13.92
N THR A 474 17.65 -1.07 12.91
CA THR A 474 19.04 -0.60 12.80
C THR A 474 19.14 0.77 12.12
N HIS A 475 20.35 1.35 12.11
CA HIS A 475 20.65 2.72 11.67
C HIS A 475 19.87 3.19 10.42
N PRO A 476 19.15 4.33 10.49
CA PRO A 476 18.36 4.87 9.37
C PRO A 476 19.16 5.08 8.06
N ALA A 477 20.47 5.32 8.16
CA ALA A 477 21.35 5.44 7.00
C ALA A 477 21.45 4.15 6.18
N ALA A 478 21.40 2.98 6.82
CA ALA A 478 21.42 1.69 6.13
C ALA A 478 20.15 1.49 5.29
N PHE A 479 19.01 2.01 5.74
CA PHE A 479 17.76 2.01 4.98
C PHE A 479 17.84 2.88 3.72
N ILE A 480 18.44 4.08 3.83
CA ILE A 480 18.69 4.95 2.67
C ILE A 480 19.61 4.26 1.65
N ALA A 481 20.70 3.64 2.12
CA ALA A 481 21.61 2.90 1.26
C ALA A 481 20.94 1.70 0.56
N ALA A 482 20.08 0.98 1.27
CA ALA A 482 19.29 -0.11 0.70
C ALA A 482 18.31 0.39 -0.39
N ARG A 483 17.65 1.53 -0.17
CA ARG A 483 16.80 2.17 -1.20
C ARG A 483 17.61 2.67 -2.39
N ALA A 484 18.79 3.25 -2.16
CA ALA A 484 19.72 3.64 -3.22
C ALA A 484 20.10 2.43 -4.09
N LEU A 485 20.40 1.28 -3.48
CA LEU A 485 20.67 0.03 -4.18
C LEU A 485 19.48 -0.44 -5.02
N GLY A 486 18.26 -0.32 -4.49
CA GLY A 486 17.01 -0.59 -5.22
C GLY A 486 16.86 0.32 -6.44
N GLY A 487 17.28 1.58 -6.31
CA GLY A 487 17.33 2.56 -7.39
C GLY A 487 18.29 2.17 -8.51
N LEU A 488 19.50 1.72 -8.14
CA LEU A 488 20.48 1.20 -9.10
C LEU A 488 19.84 0.04 -9.90
N GLY A 489 19.22 -0.90 -9.19
CA GLY A 489 18.53 -2.04 -9.79
C GLY A 489 17.39 -1.62 -10.72
N TYR A 490 16.59 -0.66 -10.29
CA TYR A 490 15.47 -0.14 -11.06
C TYR A 490 15.92 0.46 -12.40
N GLY A 491 16.96 1.30 -12.40
CA GLY A 491 17.45 1.93 -13.63
C GLY A 491 18.00 0.92 -14.63
N PHE A 492 18.73 -0.11 -14.16
CA PHE A 492 19.22 -1.21 -15.00
C PHE A 492 18.08 -2.04 -15.59
N ALA A 493 17.13 -2.48 -14.76
CA ALA A 493 15.99 -3.28 -15.20
C ALA A 493 15.12 -2.51 -16.21
N TRP A 494 14.79 -1.26 -15.88
CA TRP A 494 13.93 -0.43 -16.72
C TRP A 494 14.53 -0.17 -18.11
N MET A 495 15.78 0.29 -18.16
CA MET A 495 16.47 0.54 -19.44
C MET A 495 16.75 -0.75 -20.20
N GLY A 496 17.08 -1.85 -19.51
CA GLY A 496 17.29 -3.15 -20.14
C GLY A 496 16.03 -3.67 -20.85
N ILE A 497 14.87 -3.62 -20.18
CA ILE A 497 13.59 -4.02 -20.78
C ILE A 497 13.23 -3.13 -21.97
N GLN A 498 13.44 -1.82 -21.84
CA GLN A 498 13.15 -0.87 -22.91
C GLN A 498 14.10 -1.06 -24.11
N SER A 499 15.37 -1.36 -23.88
CA SER A 499 16.35 -1.70 -24.91
C SER A 499 15.96 -2.98 -25.66
N HIS A 500 15.54 -4.02 -24.93
CA HIS A 500 15.04 -5.26 -25.52
C HIS A 500 13.85 -4.99 -26.44
N LEU A 501 12.89 -4.16 -26.00
CA LEU A 501 11.73 -3.78 -26.80
C LEU A 501 12.14 -3.10 -28.11
N TYR A 502 13.07 -2.13 -28.07
CA TYR A 502 13.49 -1.40 -29.27
C TYR A 502 14.32 -2.25 -30.24
N ALA A 503 15.16 -3.15 -29.72
CA ALA A 503 15.95 -4.08 -30.52
C ALA A 503 15.07 -5.09 -31.27
N THR A 504 13.91 -5.43 -30.72
CA THR A 504 13.04 -6.51 -31.23
C THR A 504 11.76 -6.00 -31.89
N THR A 505 11.61 -4.68 -32.08
CA THR A 505 10.42 -4.06 -32.66
C THR A 505 10.76 -3.21 -33.87
N LEU A 506 10.06 -3.46 -34.98
CA LEU A 506 10.12 -2.66 -36.21
C LEU A 506 9.82 -1.17 -35.95
N PRO A 507 10.53 -0.23 -36.60
CA PRO A 507 10.33 1.21 -36.43
C PRO A 507 8.87 1.66 -36.45
N GLU A 508 8.08 1.15 -37.40
CA GLU A 508 6.65 1.47 -37.56
C GLU A 508 5.79 1.06 -36.35
N ARG A 509 6.18 0.01 -35.63
CA ARG A 509 5.43 -0.53 -34.48
C ARG A 509 5.99 -0.10 -33.14
N ARG A 510 7.16 0.56 -33.10
CA ARG A 510 7.84 0.97 -31.85
C ARG A 510 6.96 1.86 -30.98
N ALA A 511 6.31 2.87 -31.57
CA ALA A 511 5.43 3.77 -30.81
C ALA A 511 4.30 3.01 -30.09
N SER A 512 3.60 2.12 -30.80
CA SER A 512 2.54 1.30 -30.22
C SER A 512 3.08 0.31 -29.18
N ALA A 513 4.26 -0.26 -29.40
CA ALA A 513 4.88 -1.21 -28.48
C ALA A 513 5.35 -0.50 -27.18
N THR A 514 5.94 0.69 -27.29
CA THR A 514 6.31 1.53 -26.14
C THR A 514 5.07 1.99 -25.37
N ALA A 515 3.98 2.37 -26.06
CA ALA A 515 2.72 2.69 -25.40
C ALA A 515 2.15 1.48 -24.63
N GLY A 516 2.23 0.28 -25.21
CA GLY A 516 1.83 -0.96 -24.55
C GLY A 516 2.70 -1.31 -23.33
N LEU A 517 4.01 -1.06 -23.41
CA LEU A 517 4.95 -1.22 -22.29
C LEU A 517 4.59 -0.26 -21.14
N ILE A 518 4.35 1.02 -21.46
CA ILE A 518 3.96 2.04 -20.48
C ILE A 518 2.64 1.68 -19.80
N ALA A 519 1.66 1.17 -20.53
CA ALA A 519 0.40 0.71 -19.95
C ALA A 519 0.63 -0.41 -18.91
N GLY A 520 1.46 -1.41 -19.24
CA GLY A 520 1.80 -2.51 -18.32
C GLY A 520 2.53 -2.04 -17.06
N ILE A 521 3.38 -1.01 -17.17
CA ILE A 521 4.06 -0.39 -16.03
C ILE A 521 3.08 0.23 -15.05
N PHE A 522 2.15 1.06 -15.54
CA PHE A 522 1.18 1.72 -14.67
C PHE A 522 0.26 0.69 -14.00
N VAL A 523 -0.20 -0.32 -14.73
CA VAL A 523 -0.97 -1.44 -14.15
C VAL A 523 -0.17 -2.15 -13.05
N GLY A 524 1.11 -2.46 -13.31
CA GLY A 524 1.99 -3.09 -12.32
C GLY A 524 2.17 -2.22 -11.08
N GLN A 525 2.48 -0.93 -11.28
CA GLN A 525 2.71 0.01 -10.18
C GLN A 525 1.45 0.21 -9.31
N MET A 526 0.28 0.29 -9.92
CA MET A 526 -0.98 0.42 -9.19
C MET A 526 -1.32 -0.83 -8.38
N CYS A 527 -1.22 -2.00 -8.99
CA CYS A 527 -1.48 -3.25 -8.30
C CYS A 527 -0.48 -3.44 -7.15
N GLY A 528 0.79 -3.12 -7.36
CA GLY A 528 1.82 -3.28 -6.33
C GLY A 528 1.64 -2.30 -5.18
N THR A 529 1.40 -1.02 -5.45
CA THR A 529 1.13 -0.02 -4.39
C THR A 529 -0.11 -0.34 -3.55
N ALA A 530 -1.20 -0.80 -4.18
CA ALA A 530 -2.42 -1.18 -3.48
C ALA A 530 -2.23 -2.46 -2.64
N ILE A 531 -1.72 -3.54 -3.24
CA ILE A 531 -1.45 -4.80 -2.53
C ILE A 531 -0.44 -4.57 -1.39
N GLY A 532 0.62 -3.79 -1.66
CA GLY A 532 1.68 -3.54 -0.70
C GLY A 532 1.23 -2.72 0.49
N ALA A 533 0.33 -1.74 0.27
CA ALA A 533 -0.31 -0.99 1.33
C ALA A 533 -1.21 -1.87 2.22
N MET A 534 -2.02 -2.75 1.61
CA MET A 534 -2.86 -3.69 2.35
C MET A 534 -2.03 -4.72 3.13
N LEU A 535 -0.95 -5.23 2.53
CA LEU A 535 -0.03 -6.14 3.22
C LEU A 535 0.73 -5.44 4.34
N ALA A 536 1.10 -4.17 4.16
CA ALA A 536 1.78 -3.37 5.19
C ALA A 536 0.87 -3.14 6.40
N GLU A 537 -0.42 -2.91 6.16
CA GLU A 537 -1.41 -2.82 7.22
C GLU A 537 -1.52 -4.11 8.04
N GLN A 538 -1.40 -5.27 7.40
CA GLN A 538 -1.67 -6.55 8.03
C GLN A 538 -0.43 -7.25 8.60
N LEU A 539 0.70 -7.15 7.92
CA LEU A 539 1.95 -7.85 8.25
C LEU A 539 3.04 -6.92 8.79
N GLY A 540 2.81 -5.61 8.80
CA GLY A 540 3.83 -4.60 9.06
C GLY A 540 4.79 -4.36 7.89
N TYR A 541 5.52 -3.25 7.92
CA TYR A 541 6.38 -2.81 6.80
C TYR A 541 7.52 -3.78 6.48
N ALA A 542 8.12 -4.41 7.50
CA ALA A 542 9.25 -5.31 7.33
C ALA A 542 8.90 -6.47 6.38
N ASN A 543 7.80 -7.17 6.66
CA ASN A 543 7.36 -8.35 5.93
C ASN A 543 6.98 -8.05 4.48
N VAL A 544 6.52 -6.83 4.18
CA VAL A 544 6.23 -6.44 2.79
C VAL A 544 7.50 -6.39 1.94
N PHE A 545 8.66 -6.05 2.51
CA PHE A 545 9.93 -6.13 1.77
C PHE A 545 10.30 -7.58 1.42
N LEU A 546 9.99 -8.55 2.29
CA LEU A 546 10.16 -9.97 1.97
C LEU A 546 9.25 -10.36 0.79
N VAL A 547 7.97 -9.97 0.85
CA VAL A 547 7.01 -10.24 -0.24
C VAL A 547 7.47 -9.60 -1.54
N ALA A 548 7.97 -8.36 -1.50
CA ALA A 548 8.52 -7.67 -2.67
C ALA A 548 9.74 -8.38 -3.26
N ALA A 549 10.64 -8.92 -2.43
CA ALA A 549 11.77 -9.73 -2.89
C ALA A 549 11.30 -11.04 -3.55
N LEU A 550 10.30 -11.72 -2.97
CA LEU A 550 9.71 -12.94 -3.56
C LEU A 550 8.99 -12.66 -4.88
N PHE A 551 8.24 -11.56 -4.97
CA PHE A 551 7.57 -11.15 -6.21
C PHE A 551 8.57 -10.82 -7.32
N MET A 552 9.78 -10.38 -6.99
CA MET A 552 10.86 -10.13 -7.96
C MET A 552 11.37 -11.41 -8.65
N VAL A 553 11.09 -12.59 -8.10
CA VAL A 553 11.39 -13.88 -8.76
C VAL A 553 10.53 -14.07 -10.02
N MET A 554 9.28 -13.60 -10.04
CA MET A 554 8.40 -13.75 -11.20
C MET A 554 8.93 -13.08 -12.49
N PRO A 555 9.28 -11.77 -12.50
CA PRO A 555 9.87 -11.15 -13.69
C PRO A 555 11.26 -11.74 -14.03
N LEU A 556 12.02 -12.20 -13.03
CA LEU A 556 13.29 -12.90 -13.24
C LEU A 556 13.09 -14.21 -14.02
N VAL A 557 12.12 -15.03 -13.64
CA VAL A 557 11.77 -16.25 -14.38
C VAL A 557 11.33 -15.93 -15.81
N VAL A 558 10.51 -14.90 -16.01
CA VAL A 558 10.11 -14.46 -17.35
C VAL A 558 11.32 -14.00 -18.18
N ALA A 559 12.27 -13.29 -17.58
CA ALA A 559 13.51 -12.91 -18.24
C ALA A 559 14.34 -14.13 -18.62
N LEU A 560 14.54 -15.10 -17.72
CA LEU A 560 15.29 -16.32 -18.00
C LEU A 560 14.64 -17.15 -19.13
N VAL A 561 13.31 -17.26 -19.13
CA VAL A 561 12.56 -17.91 -20.22
C VAL A 561 12.71 -17.15 -21.54
N ALA A 562 12.68 -15.81 -21.52
CA ALA A 562 12.92 -15.03 -22.72
C ALA A 562 14.35 -15.24 -23.27
N VAL A 563 15.34 -15.37 -22.39
CA VAL A 563 16.73 -15.69 -22.79
C VAL A 563 16.85 -17.09 -23.38
N SER A 564 16.23 -18.11 -22.77
CA SER A 564 16.32 -19.48 -23.25
C SER A 564 15.68 -19.64 -24.63
N VAL A 565 14.50 -19.04 -24.83
CA VAL A 565 13.80 -19.07 -26.12
C VAL A 565 14.56 -18.29 -27.20
N GLY A 566 15.17 -17.15 -26.86
CA GLY A 566 16.01 -16.40 -27.79
C GLY A 566 17.26 -17.17 -28.23
N ARG A 567 17.84 -17.99 -27.33
CA ARG A 567 18.97 -18.88 -27.66
C ARG A 567 18.57 -20.02 -28.60
N GLU A 568 17.41 -20.66 -28.38
CA GLU A 568 16.93 -21.76 -29.24
C GLU A 568 16.69 -21.30 -30.68
N LEU A 569 16.07 -20.13 -30.89
CA LEU A 569 15.89 -19.57 -32.24
C LEU A 569 17.23 -19.23 -32.93
N ALA A 570 18.22 -18.78 -32.17
CA ALA A 570 19.55 -18.49 -32.70
C ALA A 570 20.32 -19.76 -33.10
N VAL A 571 20.02 -20.92 -32.49
CA VAL A 571 20.63 -22.22 -32.81
C VAL A 571 19.91 -22.90 -33.99
N GLU A 572 18.59 -22.76 -34.12
CA GLU A 572 17.84 -23.28 -35.28
C GLU A 572 18.12 -22.52 -36.58
N THR A 573 18.56 -21.27 -36.47
CA THR A 573 18.93 -20.43 -37.61
C THR A 573 20.46 -20.41 -37.71
N ASP A 574 21.08 -21.39 -38.39
CA ASP A 574 22.53 -21.42 -38.71
C ASP A 574 22.94 -20.33 -39.73
N SER A 575 22.23 -19.21 -39.70
CA SER A 575 22.61 -17.99 -40.38
C SER A 575 23.62 -17.29 -39.49
N LYS A 576 24.82 -17.03 -40.04
CA LYS A 576 25.79 -16.07 -39.47
C LYS A 576 25.03 -14.95 -38.77
N PRO A 577 25.43 -14.56 -37.54
CA PRO A 577 24.75 -13.47 -36.85
C PRO A 577 24.66 -12.34 -37.85
N VAL A 578 23.43 -11.97 -38.23
CA VAL A 578 23.21 -10.68 -38.87
C VAL A 578 23.71 -9.74 -37.80
N ALA A 579 24.96 -9.30 -37.95
CA ALA A 579 25.57 -8.31 -37.10
C ALA A 579 24.51 -7.25 -37.01
N ALA A 580 23.98 -7.03 -35.79
CA ALA A 580 23.08 -5.94 -35.54
C ALA A 580 23.78 -4.76 -36.20
N ALA A 581 23.19 -4.23 -37.29
CA ALA A 581 23.84 -3.18 -38.04
C ALA A 581 24.25 -2.17 -36.98
N PRO A 582 25.56 -1.89 -36.82
CA PRO A 582 25.98 -0.93 -35.82
C PRO A 582 25.13 0.28 -36.11
N VAL A 583 24.34 0.72 -35.11
CA VAL A 583 23.59 1.96 -35.23
C VAL A 583 24.65 2.95 -35.67
N THR A 584 24.60 3.35 -36.94
CA THR A 584 25.65 4.11 -37.57
C THR A 584 25.88 5.28 -36.63
N ALA A 585 27.13 5.42 -36.19
CA ALA A 585 27.56 6.63 -35.53
C ALA A 585 27.44 7.73 -36.59
N GLU A 586 26.22 8.22 -36.81
CA GLU A 586 25.98 9.34 -37.71
C GLU A 586 26.61 10.57 -37.07
N GLU A 587 27.49 11.15 -37.87
CA GLU A 587 28.41 12.21 -37.54
C GLU A 587 27.66 13.51 -37.22
N GLY A 588 28.20 14.27 -36.26
CA GLY A 588 28.03 15.73 -36.27
C GLY A 588 26.83 16.32 -35.54
N GLY A 589 26.58 15.91 -34.29
CA GLY A 589 25.71 16.68 -33.39
C GLY A 589 25.22 15.87 -32.19
N GLY A 590 26.14 15.29 -31.41
CA GLY A 590 25.81 14.41 -30.26
C GLY A 590 25.02 15.09 -29.13
N TRP A 591 25.34 14.81 -27.88
CA TRP A 591 24.65 15.38 -26.69
C TRP A 591 24.57 16.92 -26.68
N ARG A 592 25.56 17.60 -27.29
CA ARG A 592 25.60 19.06 -27.42
C ARG A 592 24.48 19.61 -28.31
N GLY A 593 24.06 18.88 -29.35
CA GLY A 593 22.96 19.30 -30.23
C GLY A 593 21.61 19.30 -29.53
N LEU A 594 21.41 18.41 -28.55
CA LEU A 594 20.20 18.37 -27.72
C LEU A 594 20.20 19.48 -26.67
N LEU A 595 21.33 19.71 -26.02
CA LEU A 595 21.48 20.76 -24.99
C LEU A 595 21.37 22.18 -25.55
N THR A 596 21.64 22.36 -26.85
CA THR A 596 21.52 23.65 -27.54
C THR A 596 20.17 23.84 -28.25
N ASP A 597 19.35 22.78 -28.36
CA ASP A 597 18.01 22.90 -28.90
C ASP A 597 17.08 23.55 -27.88
N ARG A 598 16.74 24.82 -28.14
CA ARG A 598 15.86 25.63 -27.29
C ARG A 598 14.49 24.97 -27.07
N THR A 599 13.91 24.34 -28.09
CA THR A 599 12.56 23.74 -27.95
C THR A 599 12.63 22.54 -27.01
N PHE A 600 13.63 21.69 -27.22
CA PHE A 600 13.84 20.50 -26.40
C PHE A 600 14.14 20.86 -24.94
N MET A 601 15.07 21.79 -24.71
CA MET A 601 15.44 22.22 -23.35
C MET A 601 14.32 22.96 -22.61
N LEU A 602 13.50 23.77 -23.31
CA LEU A 602 12.33 24.41 -22.71
C LEU A 602 11.31 23.38 -22.21
N VAL A 603 11.06 22.33 -22.98
CA VAL A 603 10.18 21.22 -22.54
C VAL A 603 10.76 20.52 -21.30
N LEU A 604 12.07 20.28 -21.26
CA LEU A 604 12.69 19.62 -20.11
C LEU A 604 12.61 20.47 -18.83
N VAL A 605 13.03 21.74 -18.90
CA VAL A 605 13.18 22.62 -17.74
C VAL A 605 11.84 23.19 -17.27
N CYS A 606 10.94 23.53 -18.19
CA CYS A 606 9.68 24.20 -17.85
C CYS A 606 8.48 23.25 -17.75
N SER A 607 8.63 21.97 -18.14
CA SER A 607 7.51 21.02 -18.10
C SER A 607 7.88 19.69 -17.46
N VAL A 608 8.89 18.98 -17.96
CA VAL A 608 9.22 17.62 -17.48
C VAL A 608 9.72 17.65 -16.03
N ILE A 609 10.78 18.39 -15.74
CA ILE A 609 11.38 18.44 -14.39
C ILE A 609 10.37 18.94 -13.35
N PRO A 610 9.68 20.08 -13.56
CA PRO A 610 8.75 20.59 -12.56
C PRO A 610 7.54 19.67 -12.34
N PHE A 611 7.03 19.02 -13.39
CA PHE A 611 5.94 18.05 -13.25
C PHE A 611 6.39 16.82 -12.46
N SER A 612 7.59 16.30 -12.71
CA SER A 612 8.13 15.15 -11.96
C SER A 612 8.39 15.48 -10.49
N ILE A 613 8.83 16.71 -10.18
CA ILE A 613 8.94 17.23 -8.80
C ILE A 613 7.58 17.20 -8.10
N ALA A 614 6.56 17.80 -8.73
CA ALA A 614 5.21 17.86 -8.18
C ALA A 614 4.60 16.47 -8.01
N GLN A 615 4.74 15.60 -9.02
CA GLN A 615 4.16 14.26 -9.01
C GLN A 615 4.77 13.39 -7.90
N VAL A 616 6.09 13.28 -7.82
CA VAL A 616 6.73 12.40 -6.83
C VAL A 616 6.74 13.01 -5.45
N GLY A 617 6.92 14.33 -5.34
CA GLY A 617 6.80 15.04 -4.06
C GLY A 617 5.41 14.90 -3.43
N LEU A 618 4.34 14.97 -4.24
CA LEU A 618 2.99 14.73 -3.73
C LEU A 618 2.72 13.25 -3.46
N LEU A 619 2.90 12.37 -4.46
CA LEU A 619 2.43 10.98 -4.38
C LEU A 619 3.29 10.07 -3.50
N ASN A 620 4.61 10.25 -3.51
CA ASN A 620 5.53 9.35 -2.80
C ASN A 620 6.06 9.93 -1.48
N PHE A 621 5.65 11.15 -1.12
CA PHE A 621 6.07 11.78 0.13
C PHE A 621 4.90 12.46 0.87
N ALA A 622 4.33 13.54 0.31
CA ALA A 622 3.34 14.34 1.05
C ALA A 622 2.06 13.55 1.38
N VAL A 623 1.49 12.82 0.42
CA VAL A 623 0.24 12.07 0.62
C VAL A 623 0.39 10.99 1.70
N PRO A 624 1.39 10.07 1.64
CA PRO A 624 1.56 9.09 2.70
C PRO A 624 1.84 9.67 4.08
N VAL A 625 2.69 10.70 4.17
CA VAL A 625 3.05 11.30 5.46
C VAL A 625 1.85 12.01 6.07
N TYR A 626 1.15 12.84 5.29
CA TYR A 626 -0.02 13.59 5.76
C TYR A 626 -1.17 12.69 6.19
N LEU A 627 -1.51 11.66 5.40
CA LEU A 627 -2.58 10.73 5.75
C LEU A 627 -2.21 9.88 6.99
N ALA A 628 -0.95 9.48 7.11
CA ALA A 628 -0.50 8.71 8.27
C ALA A 628 -0.45 9.57 9.55
N GLU A 629 -0.26 10.89 9.46
CA GLU A 629 -0.40 11.81 10.60
C GLU A 629 -1.84 11.97 11.06
N GLN A 630 -2.79 11.87 10.13
CA GLN A 630 -4.23 11.87 10.45
C GLN A 630 -4.74 10.52 10.99
N GLY A 631 -3.85 9.53 11.19
CA GLY A 631 -4.24 8.19 11.64
C GLY A 631 -5.00 7.37 10.60
N ILE A 632 -4.95 7.76 9.32
CA ILE A 632 -5.61 7.01 8.24
C ILE A 632 -4.87 5.70 7.98
N ASN A 633 -5.63 4.62 7.84
CA ASN A 633 -5.11 3.28 7.60
C ASN A 633 -4.26 3.18 6.34
N GLN A 634 -3.23 2.33 6.36
CA GLN A 634 -2.29 2.19 5.25
C GLN A 634 -2.98 1.74 3.96
N SER A 635 -3.99 0.86 4.02
CA SER A 635 -4.77 0.44 2.85
C SER A 635 -5.45 1.61 2.17
N ASP A 636 -6.00 2.55 2.94
CA ASP A 636 -6.62 3.77 2.40
C ASP A 636 -5.60 4.67 1.72
N ILE A 637 -4.41 4.82 2.29
CA ILE A 637 -3.29 5.53 1.63
C ILE A 637 -2.99 4.88 0.27
N GLY A 638 -2.89 3.55 0.21
CA GLY A 638 -2.71 2.81 -1.04
C GLY A 638 -3.82 3.04 -2.06
N ARG A 639 -5.09 3.04 -1.62
CA ARG A 639 -6.26 3.32 -2.47
C ARG A 639 -6.23 4.73 -3.05
N VAL A 640 -5.88 5.72 -2.22
CA VAL A 640 -5.73 7.12 -2.66
C VAL A 640 -4.68 7.18 -3.77
N LEU A 641 -3.51 6.58 -3.58
CA LEU A 641 -2.45 6.55 -4.60
C LEU A 641 -2.87 5.81 -5.88
N MET A 642 -3.67 4.76 -5.76
CA MET A 642 -4.21 4.02 -6.91
C MET A 642 -5.11 4.89 -7.81
N VAL A 643 -5.81 5.89 -7.25
CA VAL A 643 -6.65 6.82 -8.03
C VAL A 643 -5.83 7.54 -9.10
N ASN A 644 -4.56 7.88 -8.82
CA ASN A 644 -3.67 8.49 -9.81
C ASN A 644 -3.50 7.61 -11.05
N GLY A 645 -3.15 6.34 -10.82
CA GLY A 645 -2.92 5.42 -11.90
C GLY A 645 -4.20 5.09 -12.67
N LEU A 646 -5.35 5.02 -11.98
CA LEU A 646 -6.66 4.86 -12.64
C LEU A 646 -6.95 6.03 -13.58
N ALA A 647 -6.69 7.26 -13.14
CA ALA A 647 -6.84 8.44 -13.98
C ALA A 647 -5.94 8.34 -15.22
N VAL A 648 -4.68 7.94 -15.07
CA VAL A 648 -3.74 7.78 -16.20
C VAL A 648 -4.17 6.67 -17.16
N ILE A 649 -4.63 5.53 -16.66
CA ILE A 649 -5.07 4.40 -17.50
C ILE A 649 -6.34 4.73 -18.28
N LEU A 650 -7.31 5.39 -17.63
CA LEU A 650 -8.61 5.70 -18.23
C LEU A 650 -8.53 6.91 -19.17
N LEU A 651 -7.83 7.97 -18.75
CA LEU A 651 -7.79 9.26 -19.46
C LEU A 651 -6.58 9.40 -20.39
N GLY A 652 -5.49 8.69 -20.13
CA GLY A 652 -4.28 8.72 -20.96
C GLY A 652 -4.54 8.43 -22.45
N PRO A 653 -5.25 7.34 -22.81
CA PRO A 653 -5.59 7.05 -24.20
C PRO A 653 -6.52 8.09 -24.84
N LEU A 654 -7.41 8.70 -24.05
CA LEU A 654 -8.34 9.72 -24.51
C LEU A 654 -7.58 11.00 -24.90
N PHE A 655 -6.76 11.51 -23.98
CA PHE A 655 -5.95 12.71 -24.22
C PHE A 655 -4.82 12.48 -25.22
N GLY A 656 -4.28 11.27 -25.32
CA GLY A 656 -3.33 10.90 -26.36
C GLY A 656 -3.92 11.09 -27.76
N ARG A 657 -5.11 10.52 -28.01
CA ARG A 657 -5.81 10.69 -29.30
C ARG A 657 -6.19 12.14 -29.59
N LEU A 658 -6.58 12.90 -28.57
CA LEU A 658 -6.93 14.30 -28.73
C LEU A 658 -5.69 15.13 -29.07
N THR A 659 -4.59 14.89 -28.36
CA THR A 659 -3.31 15.53 -28.61
C THR A 659 -2.82 15.22 -30.02
N ASP A 660 -2.94 13.99 -30.49
CA ASP A 660 -2.50 13.59 -31.85
C ASP A 660 -3.21 14.36 -32.97
N LYS A 661 -4.48 14.74 -32.78
CA LYS A 661 -5.28 15.48 -33.78
C LYS A 661 -4.90 16.96 -33.90
N VAL A 662 -4.35 17.56 -32.85
CA VAL A 662 -4.05 19.00 -32.83
C VAL A 662 -2.61 19.23 -33.27
N THR A 663 -2.37 20.15 -34.20
CA THR A 663 -1.02 20.48 -34.69
C THR A 663 -0.18 21.18 -33.62
N ASP A 664 -0.77 22.16 -32.93
CA ASP A 664 -0.11 22.84 -31.80
C ASP A 664 -0.28 22.05 -30.49
N LYS A 665 0.85 21.60 -29.93
CA LYS A 665 0.89 20.83 -28.69
C LYS A 665 1.05 21.71 -27.44
N ARG A 666 1.35 23.01 -27.59
CA ARG A 666 1.61 23.93 -26.46
C ARG A 666 0.44 24.08 -25.51
N PRO A 667 -0.83 24.23 -25.96
CA PRO A 667 -1.96 24.38 -25.06
C PRO A 667 -2.12 23.18 -24.12
N PHE A 668 -1.81 21.96 -24.58
CA PHE A 668 -1.87 20.75 -23.76
C PHE A 668 -0.78 20.73 -22.68
N ILE A 669 0.43 21.21 -22.99
CA ILE A 669 1.52 21.32 -22.01
C ILE A 669 1.15 22.31 -20.91
N VAL A 670 0.59 23.46 -21.28
CA VAL A 670 0.16 24.50 -20.33
C VAL A 670 -1.07 24.06 -19.54
N ALA A 671 -2.06 23.44 -20.19
CA ALA A 671 -3.23 22.90 -19.51
C ALA A 671 -2.86 21.82 -18.48
N GLY A 672 -1.88 20.97 -18.79
CA GLY A 672 -1.32 20.02 -17.82
C GLY A 672 -0.67 20.74 -16.64
N ALA A 673 0.20 21.72 -16.88
CA ALA A 673 0.82 22.50 -15.79
C ALA A 673 -0.22 23.21 -14.90
N LEU A 674 -1.28 23.76 -15.48
CA LEU A 674 -2.40 24.35 -14.75
C LEU A 674 -3.16 23.30 -13.92
N ALA A 675 -3.41 22.11 -14.48
CA ALA A 675 -4.05 21.02 -13.77
C ALA A 675 -3.18 20.50 -12.59
N ALA A 676 -1.86 20.41 -12.77
CA ALA A 676 -0.94 20.05 -11.68
C ALA A 676 -0.90 21.10 -10.57
N ALA A 677 -0.88 22.39 -10.93
CA ALA A 677 -0.96 23.47 -9.96
C ALA A 677 -2.29 23.46 -9.20
N ALA A 678 -3.42 23.29 -9.92
CA ALA A 678 -4.73 23.17 -9.30
C ALA A 678 -4.79 21.98 -8.32
N ALA A 679 -4.19 20.85 -8.66
CA ALA A 679 -4.09 19.70 -7.78
C ALA A 679 -3.37 20.03 -6.46
N LEU A 680 -2.22 20.71 -6.55
CA LEU A 680 -1.44 21.11 -5.37
C LEU A 680 -2.16 22.18 -4.52
N VAL A 681 -2.89 23.10 -5.15
CA VAL A 681 -3.74 24.07 -4.44
C VAL A 681 -4.85 23.35 -3.69
N VAL A 682 -5.55 22.41 -4.33
CA VAL A 682 -6.60 21.60 -3.69
C VAL A 682 -6.03 20.81 -2.50
N ALA A 683 -4.84 20.21 -2.66
CA ALA A 683 -4.15 19.53 -1.56
C ALA A 683 -3.75 20.47 -0.41
N SER A 684 -3.47 21.75 -0.69
CA SER A 684 -3.10 22.73 0.34
C SER A 684 -4.30 23.26 1.14
N ILE A 685 -5.45 23.45 0.50
CA ILE A 685 -6.64 24.08 1.11
C ILE A 685 -7.47 23.05 1.88
N GLY A 686 -7.54 21.81 1.37
CA GLY A 686 -8.42 20.80 1.92
C GLY A 686 -7.75 19.95 2.97
N GLY A 687 -7.99 20.25 4.24
CA GLY A 687 -7.59 19.38 5.36
C GLY A 687 -8.30 18.02 5.41
N ASN A 688 -9.15 17.70 4.43
CA ASN A 688 -9.98 16.51 4.37
C ASN A 688 -9.45 15.46 3.38
N LEU A 689 -9.74 14.18 3.64
CA LEU A 689 -9.32 13.05 2.80
C LEU A 689 -9.77 13.21 1.33
N MET A 690 -10.97 13.76 1.10
CA MET A 690 -11.54 13.91 -0.25
C MET A 690 -10.79 14.93 -1.10
N ALA A 691 -10.26 16.00 -0.52
CA ALA A 691 -9.43 16.97 -1.24
C ALA A 691 -8.11 16.33 -1.67
N LEU A 692 -7.51 15.48 -0.84
CA LEU A 692 -6.30 14.77 -1.21
C LEU A 692 -6.57 13.74 -2.33
N VAL A 693 -7.69 13.01 -2.26
CA VAL A 693 -8.16 12.14 -3.36
C VAL A 693 -8.32 12.94 -4.65
N ALA A 694 -8.98 14.11 -4.59
CA ALA A 694 -9.17 14.99 -5.73
C ALA A 694 -7.84 15.51 -6.29
N ALA A 695 -6.89 15.89 -5.44
CA ALA A 695 -5.56 16.32 -5.84
C ALA A 695 -4.79 15.20 -6.55
N VAL A 696 -4.80 13.99 -5.99
CA VAL A 696 -4.13 12.81 -6.57
C VAL A 696 -4.74 12.43 -7.93
N PHE A 697 -6.07 12.53 -8.06
CA PHE A 697 -6.77 12.40 -9.32
C PHE A 697 -6.35 13.48 -10.34
N LEU A 698 -6.35 14.75 -9.95
CA LEU A 698 -5.96 15.88 -10.81
C LEU A 698 -4.51 15.80 -11.28
N ILE A 699 -3.57 15.32 -10.46
CA ILE A 699 -2.20 15.02 -10.91
C ILE A 699 -2.19 13.94 -12.00
N GLY A 700 -3.04 12.92 -11.88
CA GLY A 700 -3.18 11.87 -12.90
C GLY A 700 -3.76 12.41 -14.22
N VAL A 701 -4.74 13.30 -14.12
CA VAL A 701 -5.30 14.05 -15.26
C VAL A 701 -4.20 14.89 -15.92
N SER A 702 -3.44 15.67 -15.13
CA SER A 702 -2.32 16.48 -15.62
C SER A 702 -1.31 15.63 -16.41
N GLY A 703 -0.87 14.50 -15.85
CA GLY A 703 0.06 13.60 -16.51
C GLY A 703 -0.47 13.03 -17.83
N SER A 704 -1.78 12.77 -17.90
CA SER A 704 -2.46 12.29 -19.11
C SER A 704 -2.50 13.34 -20.22
N ILE A 705 -2.71 14.61 -19.86
CA ILE A 705 -2.73 15.74 -20.79
C ILE A 705 -1.32 16.08 -21.27
N ALA A 706 -0.39 16.30 -20.33
CA ALA A 706 0.95 16.80 -20.65
C ALA A 706 1.87 15.72 -21.24
N GLY A 707 1.78 14.47 -20.78
CA GLY A 707 2.78 13.44 -21.09
C GLY A 707 2.94 13.13 -22.59
N GLY A 708 1.81 13.05 -23.30
CA GLY A 708 1.79 12.89 -24.77
C GLY A 708 2.32 14.14 -25.48
N ALA A 709 1.85 15.32 -25.07
CA ALA A 709 2.21 16.60 -25.67
C ALA A 709 3.70 16.94 -25.50
N GLN A 710 4.27 16.73 -24.30
CA GLN A 710 5.70 16.91 -24.02
C GLN A 710 6.57 16.07 -24.95
N SER A 711 6.21 14.80 -25.14
CA SER A 711 7.00 13.87 -25.94
C SER A 711 6.89 14.21 -27.43
N ALA A 712 5.69 14.53 -27.91
CA ALA A 712 5.48 14.94 -29.30
C ALA A 712 6.17 16.27 -29.63
N HIS A 713 6.04 17.28 -28.76
CA HIS A 713 6.60 18.61 -29.00
C HIS A 713 8.13 18.65 -28.87
N GLY A 714 8.68 18.01 -27.84
CA GLY A 714 10.13 17.98 -27.61
C GLY A 714 10.89 17.29 -28.75
N LEU A 715 10.28 16.30 -29.41
CA LEU A 715 10.92 15.56 -30.50
C LEU A 715 10.87 16.27 -31.87
N GLN A 716 10.18 17.41 -31.99
CA GLN A 716 10.12 18.23 -33.22
C GLN A 716 11.30 19.22 -33.35
N GLY A 717 12.28 19.17 -32.46
CA GLY A 717 13.46 20.05 -32.48
C GLY A 717 14.45 19.69 -33.60
N ALA A 718 15.03 20.71 -34.24
CA ALA A 718 16.07 20.53 -35.26
C ALA A 718 17.37 19.92 -34.69
N GLY A 719 17.61 20.04 -33.39
CA GLY A 719 18.69 19.35 -32.67
C GLY A 719 18.37 17.88 -32.38
N VAL A 720 17.09 17.53 -32.21
CA VAL A 720 16.66 16.12 -32.05
C VAL A 720 16.82 15.34 -33.37
N ALA A 721 16.48 15.96 -34.50
CA ALA A 721 16.70 15.37 -35.82
C ALA A 721 18.18 15.03 -36.07
N ARG A 722 19.11 15.85 -35.57
CA ARG A 722 20.57 15.64 -35.69
C ARG A 722 21.14 14.67 -34.66
N ALA A 723 20.64 14.68 -33.42
CA ALA A 723 21.17 13.84 -32.35
C ALA A 723 20.58 12.42 -32.32
N GLY A 724 19.42 12.23 -32.95
CA GLY A 724 18.67 10.98 -32.99
C GLY A 724 17.63 10.86 -31.87
N ILE A 725 16.47 10.29 -32.21
CA ILE A 725 15.30 10.14 -31.32
C ILE A 725 15.66 9.35 -30.04
N GLY A 726 16.50 8.32 -30.15
CA GLY A 726 16.91 7.50 -29.00
C GLY A 726 17.63 8.30 -27.91
N ARG A 727 18.55 9.20 -28.30
CA ARG A 727 19.29 10.07 -27.36
C ARG A 727 18.37 11.11 -26.71
N ALA A 728 17.45 11.69 -27.49
CA ALA A 728 16.46 12.64 -26.97
C ALA A 728 15.52 11.98 -25.94
N VAL A 729 15.02 10.77 -26.23
CA VAL A 729 14.18 10.01 -25.28
C VAL A 729 14.94 9.66 -24.01
N SER A 730 16.22 9.27 -24.12
CA SER A 730 17.09 9.00 -22.96
C SER A 730 17.28 10.25 -22.11
N MET A 731 17.63 11.41 -22.70
CA MET A 731 17.78 12.67 -21.97
C MET A 731 16.47 13.10 -21.28
N LYS A 732 15.32 12.95 -21.96
CA LYS A 732 14.01 13.24 -21.35
C LYS A 732 13.77 12.37 -20.12
N ARG A 733 14.15 11.09 -20.15
CA ARG A 733 14.03 10.19 -19.00
C ARG A 733 15.00 10.53 -17.87
N SER A 734 16.21 10.97 -18.20
CA SER A 734 17.14 11.48 -17.21
C SER A 734 16.59 12.73 -16.51
N ALA A 735 16.01 13.67 -17.27
CA ALA A 735 15.36 14.87 -16.71
C ALA A 735 14.15 14.50 -15.82
N ASP A 736 13.33 13.55 -16.27
CA ASP A 736 12.21 13.01 -15.47
C ASP A 736 12.72 12.46 -14.13
N LYS A 737 13.74 11.58 -14.14
CA LYS A 737 14.32 11.02 -12.91
C LYS A 737 15.00 12.05 -12.01
N PHE A 738 15.62 13.07 -12.59
CA PHE A 738 16.16 14.19 -11.84
C PHE A 738 15.07 14.96 -11.08
N GLY A 739 13.93 15.22 -11.73
CA GLY A 739 12.77 15.81 -11.06
C GLY A 739 12.20 14.89 -9.97
N GLN A 740 12.10 13.58 -10.22
CA GLN A 740 11.64 12.60 -9.22
C GLN A 740 12.56 12.52 -7.99
N MET A 741 13.87 12.71 -8.16
CA MET A 741 14.84 12.82 -7.07
C MET A 741 14.65 14.09 -6.25
N LEU A 742 14.47 15.24 -6.92
CA LEU A 742 14.31 16.52 -6.24
C LEU A 742 12.94 16.67 -5.56
N GLY A 743 11.90 16.02 -6.08
CA GLY A 743 10.51 16.13 -5.61
C GLY A 743 10.36 16.00 -4.09
N PRO A 744 10.67 14.83 -3.50
CA PRO A 744 10.51 14.62 -2.06
C PRO A 744 11.39 15.57 -1.23
N LEU A 745 12.62 15.88 -1.67
CA LEU A 745 13.51 16.79 -0.94
C LEU A 745 13.00 18.23 -0.93
N ILE A 746 12.50 18.73 -2.07
CA ILE A 746 11.95 20.09 -2.16
C ILE A 746 10.68 20.17 -1.32
N VAL A 747 9.75 19.21 -1.48
CA VAL A 747 8.48 19.23 -0.74
C VAL A 747 8.72 19.03 0.76
N GLY A 748 9.55 18.06 1.15
CA GLY A 748 9.90 17.83 2.56
C GLY A 748 10.69 18.98 3.18
N GLY A 749 11.59 19.62 2.42
CA GLY A 749 12.30 20.82 2.87
C GLY A 749 11.35 22.01 3.06
N LEU A 750 10.39 22.19 2.15
CA LEU A 750 9.36 23.22 2.30
C LEU A 750 8.46 22.95 3.51
N PHE A 751 8.07 21.69 3.76
CA PHE A 751 7.27 21.32 4.93
C PHE A 751 8.01 21.67 6.22
N ALA A 752 9.32 21.38 6.28
CA ALA A 752 10.15 21.70 7.44
C ALA A 752 10.28 23.21 7.74
N VAL A 753 10.22 24.07 6.72
CA VAL A 753 10.47 25.53 6.88
C VAL A 753 9.17 26.34 7.00
N VAL A 754 8.18 26.05 6.15
CA VAL A 754 6.95 26.84 6.05
C VAL A 754 5.68 26.07 6.43
N GLY A 755 5.80 24.78 6.76
CA GLY A 755 4.68 23.89 7.07
C GLY A 755 4.03 23.27 5.83
N THR A 756 3.23 22.22 6.05
CA THR A 756 2.61 21.38 5.00
C THR A 756 1.76 22.18 4.00
N THR A 757 0.84 23.01 4.50
CA THR A 757 -0.07 23.81 3.66
C THR A 757 0.67 24.80 2.77
N ALA A 758 1.57 25.60 3.36
CA ALA A 758 2.33 26.61 2.62
C ALA A 758 3.36 25.97 1.66
N GLY A 759 3.93 24.82 2.02
CA GLY A 759 4.85 24.08 1.16
C GLY A 759 4.17 23.51 -0.10
N LEU A 760 2.95 22.98 0.03
CA LEU A 760 2.14 22.56 -1.11
C LEU A 760 1.76 23.74 -2.00
N ALA A 761 1.35 24.87 -1.41
CA ALA A 761 1.01 26.09 -2.14
C ALA A 761 2.23 26.68 -2.89
N ALA A 762 3.42 26.67 -2.27
CA ALA A 762 4.66 27.10 -2.93
C ALA A 762 5.03 26.21 -4.13
N THR A 763 4.83 24.89 -3.99
CA THR A 763 5.03 23.94 -5.09
C THR A 763 4.03 24.16 -6.22
N ALA A 764 2.79 24.55 -5.90
CA ALA A 764 1.80 24.96 -6.88
C ALA A 764 2.23 26.22 -7.65
N GLY A 765 2.75 27.22 -6.93
CA GLY A 765 3.32 28.44 -7.53
C GLY A 765 4.48 28.14 -8.49
N LEU A 766 5.37 27.22 -8.12
CA LEU A 766 6.44 26.74 -9.00
C LEU A 766 5.89 26.11 -10.28
N MET A 767 4.83 25.31 -10.19
CA MET A 767 4.19 24.69 -11.35
C MET A 767 3.53 25.72 -12.29
N LEU A 768 2.82 26.71 -11.72
CA LEU A 768 2.23 27.80 -12.50
C LEU A 768 3.31 28.63 -13.20
N ALA A 769 4.37 29.00 -12.47
CA ALA A 769 5.48 29.78 -13.01
C ALA A 769 6.15 29.02 -14.17
N ALA A 770 6.40 27.72 -14.03
CA ALA A 770 6.98 26.89 -15.08
C ALA A 770 6.08 26.82 -16.34
N GLY A 771 4.77 26.64 -16.16
CA GLY A 771 3.80 26.63 -17.26
C GLY A 771 3.70 27.97 -17.99
N LEU A 772 3.67 29.09 -17.24
CA LEU A 772 3.67 30.44 -17.80
C LEU A 772 4.97 30.75 -18.53
N LEU A 773 6.12 30.39 -17.95
CA LEU A 773 7.43 30.56 -18.56
C LEU A 773 7.54 29.79 -19.87
N PHE A 774 7.02 28.56 -19.92
CA PHE A 774 6.94 27.77 -21.15
C PHE A 774 6.13 28.50 -22.23
N LEU A 775 4.94 29.01 -21.88
CA LEU A 775 4.08 29.74 -22.81
C LEU A 775 4.73 31.02 -23.35
N VAL A 776 5.47 31.75 -22.50
CA VAL A 776 6.13 33.01 -22.89
C VAL A 776 7.38 32.76 -23.76
N LEU A 777 8.19 31.75 -23.42
CA LEU A 777 9.49 31.51 -24.04
C LEU A 777 9.43 30.68 -25.33
N ASP A 778 8.44 29.80 -25.47
CA ASP A 778 8.25 28.99 -26.66
C ASP A 778 7.41 29.74 -27.71
N ARG A 779 8.05 30.69 -28.42
CA ARG A 779 7.45 31.42 -29.54
C ARG A 779 7.98 30.85 -30.85
N ARG A 780 7.17 30.05 -31.56
CA ARG A 780 7.44 29.68 -32.96
C ARG A 780 6.51 30.52 -33.85
N PRO A 781 6.98 30.99 -35.02
CA PRO A 781 6.12 31.65 -35.99
C PRO A 781 5.07 30.66 -36.52
N ALA A 782 3.88 31.17 -36.83
CA ALA A 782 2.80 30.40 -37.45
C ALA A 782 3.32 29.68 -38.71
N PRO A 783 2.82 28.47 -39.03
CA PRO A 783 3.16 27.82 -40.29
C PRO A 783 2.81 28.75 -41.45
N PRO A 784 3.63 28.83 -42.52
CA PRO A 784 3.30 29.65 -43.68
C PRO A 784 1.93 29.23 -44.20
N ALA A 785 1.07 30.21 -44.45
CA ALA A 785 -0.24 29.99 -45.04
C ALA A 785 -0.06 29.21 -46.35
N ALA A 786 -0.91 28.21 -46.59
CA ALA A 786 -0.82 27.26 -47.70
C ALA A 786 -1.06 27.88 -49.10
N GLY A 787 -0.72 29.16 -49.33
CA GLY A 787 -0.95 29.89 -50.57
C GLY A 787 0.31 30.26 -51.38
N GLU A 788 1.53 30.04 -50.86
CA GLU A 788 2.75 30.48 -51.57
C GLU A 788 3.52 29.36 -52.30
N ALA A 789 3.08 28.09 -52.20
CA ALA A 789 3.70 26.97 -52.91
C ALA A 789 3.21 26.80 -54.36
N GLU A 790 2.16 27.53 -54.79
CA GLU A 790 1.66 27.50 -56.17
C GLU A 790 2.23 28.61 -57.07
N ALA A 791 3.07 29.51 -56.55
CA ALA A 791 3.67 30.59 -57.34
C ALA A 791 5.09 30.29 -57.87
N SER A 792 5.64 29.09 -57.63
CA SER A 792 6.96 28.69 -58.14
C SER A 792 6.99 27.30 -58.76
N SER A 793 5.93 26.90 -59.47
CA SER A 793 5.94 25.77 -60.40
C SER A 793 5.91 26.25 -61.84
#